data_AF-A0A518I2S6-F1
#
_entry.id   AF-A0A518I2S6-F1
#
_cell.length_a   1.000
_cell.length_b   1.000
_cell.length_c   1.000
_cell.angle_alpha   90.00
_cell.angle_beta   90.00
_cell.angle_gamma   90.00
#
_symmetry.space_group_name_H-M   'P 1'
#
loop_
_entity.id
_entity.type
_entity.pdbx_description
1 polymer ?
#
loop_
_entity_poly.entity_id
_entity_poly.type
_entity_poly.pdbx_seq_one_letter_code
_entity_poly.pdbx_strand_id
1 'polypeptide(L)'
;MNGAVLCLSVVIGMVCGGLVWWLKRSILAAVLVPVVVVALVALALPPAAAPVAPRPDAPRADAPRPDALGSEPLTPQPQQDVPTSAKLAAFRPIEVPDHGYVASDACRECHPQNHATWFASYHRTMTQVADPEVVLGDFDDVKLSQHGRDYQLREFDGVCWVEMPDPAAIAGTAAASQRVQRPIVMTTGSHHMQAYWFPTGARRTLAIFPFVFLTETQEWIPRSAAFLKPNDGGVSHERGRWNSACSQCHSTHPQTRALPRGEWDTRAAEFGISCEACHGPGQPHIAYHRDSAANQNPAARLSSDPIVNPENLSHVRSSQVCGQCHSVLTLKGDPSRINVEGATFRPGMDLRESHDLWQLHSSEMNELLQNESIRDRVVSTNRGTFYSDGVVRVSGREYTALEQSGCFQRGEMSCLSCHQLHQAADDTRSDKDWANDQLKPSSYGNDACLQCHDQQQYSTAHTHHAADSSGSNCYNCHMPHTAYGLLKAIRNHTISIPDLKRDLAADRPNACNQCHLDKTLKWTADYLNEWYAIEEPDLDAEQSEVAGSILWLLKGDAANRAMAAWTMGWSDAQAVSGNDWQSIYLAQLLNDPYLAVRMIARRSLQALPGLADLKIKPLGSDSERGDAIRSIIARWNQEHHTANPALLIGPTNAVKTKRIDALMKQRDDTPMALTE
;
A
#
# COMPACT_ATOMS: atom_id res chain seq x y z
N MET A 1 -9.63 23.40 46.65
CA MET A 1 -10.43 23.85 45.49
C MET A 1 -11.52 24.77 46.00
N ASN A 2 -11.40 26.06 45.70
CA ASN A 2 -12.09 27.14 46.42
C ASN A 2 -13.52 27.35 45.89
N GLY A 3 -14.50 27.37 46.80
CA GLY A 3 -15.92 27.60 46.51
C GLY A 3 -16.24 28.92 45.79
N ALA A 4 -15.29 29.86 45.75
CA ALA A 4 -15.40 31.08 44.97
C ALA A 4 -15.47 30.84 43.44
N VAL A 5 -14.79 29.80 42.94
CA VAL A 5 -14.80 29.47 41.50
C VAL A 5 -16.13 28.83 41.07
N LEU A 6 -16.74 28.05 41.97
CA LEU A 6 -18.05 27.43 41.73
C LEU A 6 -19.18 28.47 41.72
N CYS A 7 -19.18 29.42 42.66
CA CYS A 7 -20.17 30.51 42.65
C CYS A 7 -20.04 31.40 41.41
N LEU A 8 -18.82 31.72 40.98
CA LEU A 8 -18.61 32.55 39.78
C LEU A 8 -19.06 31.83 38.50
N SER A 9 -18.84 30.51 38.42
CA SER A 9 -19.23 29.70 37.26
C SER A 9 -20.75 29.54 37.14
N VAL A 10 -21.46 29.42 38.27
CA VAL A 10 -22.94 29.33 38.29
C VAL A 10 -23.58 30.67 37.91
N VAL A 11 -23.04 31.79 38.41
CA VAL A 11 -23.54 33.13 38.05
C VAL A 11 -23.29 33.43 36.57
N ILE A 12 -22.11 33.10 36.03
CA ILE A 12 -21.81 33.26 34.60
C ILE A 12 -22.72 32.35 33.75
N GLY A 13 -22.95 31.10 34.18
CA GLY A 13 -23.84 30.16 33.49
C GLY A 13 -25.29 30.66 33.42
N MET A 14 -25.83 31.22 34.51
CA MET A 14 -27.18 31.78 34.54
C MET A 14 -27.31 33.05 33.69
N VAL A 15 -26.29 33.92 33.72
CA VAL A 15 -26.28 35.16 32.91
C VAL A 15 -26.15 34.83 31.42
N CYS A 16 -25.27 33.92 31.03
CA CYS A 16 -25.10 33.49 29.64
C CYS A 16 -26.33 32.71 29.13
N GLY A 17 -26.96 31.87 29.96
CA GLY A 17 -28.19 31.16 29.61
C GLY A 17 -29.38 32.11 29.39
N GLY A 18 -29.51 33.13 30.23
CA GLY A 18 -30.53 34.19 30.07
C GLY A 18 -30.29 35.08 28.84
N LEU A 19 -29.04 35.42 28.54
CA LEU A 19 -28.67 36.20 27.35
C LEU A 19 -28.93 35.45 26.05
N VAL A 20 -28.63 34.15 25.97
CA VAL A 20 -28.89 33.33 24.77
C VAL A 20 -30.40 33.16 24.52
N TRP A 21 -31.21 33.07 25.58
CA TRP A 21 -32.66 33.02 25.44
C TRP A 21 -33.24 34.36 24.94
N TRP A 22 -32.69 35.49 25.38
CA TRP A 22 -33.14 36.83 24.98
C TRP A 22 -32.65 37.24 23.58
N LEU A 23 -31.43 36.84 23.19
CA LEU A 23 -30.80 37.13 21.90
C LEU A 23 -31.53 36.51 20.69
N LYS A 24 -32.28 35.43 20.87
CA LYS A 24 -33.12 34.85 19.80
C LYS A 24 -34.30 35.75 19.37
N ARG A 25 -34.57 36.85 20.07
CA ARG A 25 -35.71 37.74 19.79
C ARG A 25 -35.35 39.14 19.25
N SER A 26 -34.06 39.51 19.14
CA SER A 26 -33.68 40.82 18.58
C SER A 26 -32.30 40.81 17.92
N ILE A 27 -32.27 41.06 16.60
CA ILE A 27 -31.05 41.12 15.78
C ILE A 27 -30.14 42.29 16.22
N LEU A 28 -30.71 43.38 16.74
CA LEU A 28 -29.94 44.55 17.18
C LEU A 28 -29.09 44.23 18.44
N ALA A 29 -29.60 43.37 19.33
CA ALA A 29 -28.89 42.97 20.55
C ALA A 29 -27.73 42.00 20.25
N ALA A 30 -27.85 41.17 19.21
CA ALA A 30 -26.81 40.23 18.80
C ALA A 30 -25.54 40.90 18.27
N VAL A 31 -25.66 42.13 17.75
CA VAL A 31 -24.52 42.89 17.22
C VAL A 31 -23.89 43.80 18.27
N LEU A 32 -24.69 44.38 19.17
CA LEU A 32 -24.19 45.35 20.17
C LEU A 32 -23.46 44.70 21.36
N VAL A 33 -23.88 43.50 21.79
CA VAL A 33 -23.30 42.84 22.98
C VAL A 33 -21.84 42.41 22.77
N PRO A 34 -21.44 41.80 21.63
CA PRO A 34 -20.03 41.48 21.38
C PRO A 34 -19.13 42.70 21.34
N VAL A 35 -19.62 43.82 20.79
CA VAL A 35 -18.85 45.08 20.68
C VAL A 35 -18.58 45.69 22.06
N VAL A 36 -19.56 45.67 22.96
CA VAL A 36 -19.40 46.18 24.33
C VAL A 36 -18.48 45.26 25.16
N VAL A 37 -18.56 43.95 24.98
CA VAL A 37 -17.68 42.99 25.68
C VAL A 37 -16.23 43.14 25.21
N VAL A 38 -15.98 43.32 23.91
CA VAL A 38 -14.63 43.57 23.37
C VAL A 38 -14.09 44.93 23.85
N ALA A 39 -14.92 45.97 23.92
CA ALA A 39 -14.51 47.28 24.44
C ALA A 39 -14.16 47.24 25.94
N LEU A 40 -14.90 46.48 26.75
CA LEU A 40 -14.63 46.32 28.18
C LEU A 40 -13.36 45.50 28.45
N VAL A 41 -13.06 44.49 27.62
CA VAL A 41 -11.82 43.72 27.71
C VAL A 41 -10.60 44.56 27.29
N ALA A 42 -10.73 45.44 26.29
CA ALA A 42 -9.67 46.35 25.87
C ALA A 42 -9.33 47.41 26.95
N LEU A 43 -10.30 47.81 27.78
CA LEU A 43 -10.10 48.73 28.92
C LEU A 43 -9.47 48.07 30.14
N ALA A 44 -9.43 46.73 30.22
CA ALA A 44 -8.88 45.98 31.34
C ALA A 44 -7.43 45.50 31.13
N LEU A 45 -6.82 45.78 29.96
CA LEU A 45 -5.43 45.45 29.66
C LEU A 45 -4.50 46.59 30.13
N PRO A 46 -3.42 46.30 30.89
CA PRO A 46 -2.45 47.31 31.27
C PRO A 46 -1.66 47.80 30.05
N PRO A 47 -1.19 49.07 30.02
CA PRO A 47 -0.47 49.60 28.88
C PRO A 47 0.89 48.90 28.69
N ALA A 48 1.24 48.65 27.43
CA ALA A 48 2.50 48.03 27.06
C ALA A 48 3.70 48.91 27.48
N ALA A 49 4.75 48.27 28.02
CA ALA A 49 5.99 48.93 28.39
C ALA A 49 6.72 49.48 27.14
N ALA A 50 7.22 50.71 27.25
CA ALA A 50 7.98 51.40 26.22
C ALA A 50 9.36 50.75 25.94
N PRO A 51 9.92 50.88 24.73
CA PRO A 51 11.21 50.31 24.39
C PRO A 51 12.36 51.09 25.06
N VAL A 52 13.32 50.35 25.60
CA VAL A 52 14.52 50.90 26.26
C VAL A 52 15.52 51.37 25.21
N ALA A 53 15.91 52.64 25.28
CA ALA A 53 16.97 53.24 24.47
C ALA A 53 18.38 52.87 25.01
N PRO A 54 19.41 52.79 24.15
CA PRO A 54 20.78 52.54 24.61
C PRO A 54 21.40 53.82 25.19
N ARG A 55 22.17 53.67 26.28
CA ARG A 55 22.97 54.76 26.88
C ARG A 55 24.45 54.64 26.50
N PRO A 56 25.19 55.76 26.51
CA PRO A 56 26.41 55.96 25.73
C PRO A 56 27.72 55.69 26.50
N ASP A 57 28.79 55.52 25.74
CA ASP A 57 30.18 55.32 26.16
C ASP A 57 30.79 56.45 27.01
N ALA A 58 31.68 56.09 27.95
CA ALA A 58 32.94 56.79 28.31
C ALA A 58 33.63 56.10 29.52
N PRO A 59 34.94 56.34 29.80
CA PRO A 59 36.10 56.46 28.92
C PRO A 59 37.25 55.49 29.33
N ARG A 60 38.23 55.34 28.43
CA ARG A 60 39.50 54.61 28.62
C ARG A 60 40.33 55.12 29.81
N ALA A 61 40.96 54.18 30.52
CA ALA A 61 42.16 54.42 31.32
C ALA A 61 43.23 53.38 30.92
N ASP A 62 44.44 53.87 30.68
CA ASP A 62 45.60 53.14 30.17
C ASP A 62 46.39 52.38 31.25
N ALA A 63 47.13 51.37 30.75
CA ALA A 63 48.40 50.78 31.24
C ALA A 63 48.33 49.45 32.04
N PRO A 64 49.39 48.60 32.01
CA PRO A 64 50.45 48.38 31.01
C PRO A 64 50.57 46.91 30.54
N ARG A 65 51.21 46.68 29.39
CA ARG A 65 51.58 45.35 28.85
C ARG A 65 52.68 44.68 29.70
N PRO A 66 52.65 43.34 29.79
CA PRO A 66 53.87 42.54 29.75
C PRO A 66 53.82 41.49 28.63
N ASP A 67 54.75 41.69 27.69
CA ASP A 67 55.51 40.74 26.88
C ASP A 67 55.01 39.28 26.69
N ALA A 68 54.69 39.02 25.41
CA ALA A 68 55.13 37.90 24.58
C ALA A 68 55.51 36.57 25.25
N LEU A 69 54.58 35.61 25.18
CA LEU A 69 54.90 34.20 24.92
C LEU A 69 53.90 33.66 23.89
N GLY A 70 54.43 32.96 22.89
CA GLY A 70 53.79 32.73 21.60
C GLY A 70 52.51 31.90 21.64
N SER A 71 51.54 32.37 20.87
CA SER A 71 50.48 31.55 20.29
C SER A 71 50.32 32.00 18.85
N GLU A 72 50.60 31.11 17.90
CA GLU A 72 50.20 31.32 16.52
C GLU A 72 48.68 31.49 16.47
N PRO A 73 48.14 32.40 15.65
CA PRO A 73 46.71 32.45 15.41
C PRO A 73 46.32 31.13 14.75
N LEU A 74 45.50 30.33 15.43
CA LEU A 74 44.71 29.28 14.80
C LEU A 74 43.87 29.95 13.70
N THR A 75 44.35 29.88 12.46
CA THR A 75 43.52 30.09 11.28
C THR A 75 42.27 29.24 11.44
N PRO A 76 41.06 29.79 11.26
CA PRO A 76 39.85 28.99 11.23
C PRO A 76 40.04 27.95 10.13
N GLN A 77 40.06 26.66 10.50
CA GLN A 77 39.93 25.59 9.52
C GLN A 77 38.69 25.88 8.68
N PRO A 78 38.74 25.77 7.34
CA PRO A 78 37.55 25.94 6.52
C PRO A 78 36.51 24.94 7.02
N GLN A 79 35.36 25.48 7.43
CA GLN A 79 34.22 24.70 7.86
C GLN A 79 33.89 23.75 6.71
N GLN A 80 34.23 22.47 6.84
CA GLN A 80 33.92 21.47 5.82
C GLN A 80 32.42 21.55 5.58
N ASP A 81 32.02 21.93 4.37
CA ASP A 81 30.62 22.04 4.00
C ASP A 81 30.00 20.65 4.14
N VAL A 82 29.21 20.47 5.21
CA VAL A 82 28.49 19.22 5.46
C VAL A 82 27.64 18.90 4.22
N PRO A 83 27.72 17.67 3.66
CA PRO A 83 26.95 17.29 2.49
C PRO A 83 25.46 17.63 2.65
N THR A 84 24.82 18.09 1.57
CA THR A 84 23.41 18.48 1.58
C THR A 84 22.52 17.36 2.12
N SER A 85 22.79 16.11 1.75
CA SER A 85 22.12 14.91 2.27
C SER A 85 22.18 14.78 3.80
N ALA A 86 23.34 15.06 4.41
CA ALA A 86 23.50 15.03 5.87
C ALA A 86 22.71 16.14 6.57
N LYS A 87 22.59 17.33 5.97
CA LYS A 87 21.72 18.41 6.47
C LYS A 87 20.24 18.01 6.42
N LEU A 88 19.83 17.25 5.40
CA LEU A 88 18.45 16.79 5.20
C LEU A 88 18.01 15.71 6.19
N ALA A 89 18.94 14.98 6.81
CA ALA A 89 18.64 13.95 7.81
C ALA A 89 17.83 14.49 9.01
N ALA A 90 17.93 15.78 9.33
CA ALA A 90 17.17 16.42 10.40
C ALA A 90 15.65 16.52 10.10
N PHE A 91 15.24 16.46 8.83
CA PHE A 91 13.87 16.72 8.37
C PHE A 91 13.10 15.46 7.94
N ARG A 92 13.71 14.29 8.10
CA ARG A 92 13.07 12.99 7.88
C ARG A 92 13.05 12.17 9.17
N PRO A 93 12.17 11.16 9.25
CA PRO A 93 12.30 10.09 10.23
C PRO A 93 13.73 9.56 10.34
N ILE A 94 14.09 9.02 11.50
CA ILE A 94 15.43 8.46 11.75
C ILE A 94 15.39 7.03 12.28
N GLU A 95 16.50 6.33 12.10
CA GLU A 95 16.76 5.04 12.73
C GLU A 95 17.36 5.24 14.11
N VAL A 96 16.80 4.56 15.11
CA VAL A 96 17.29 4.53 16.49
C VAL A 96 17.14 3.09 16.98
N PRO A 97 18.20 2.28 16.92
CA PRO A 97 18.20 0.96 17.54
C PRO A 97 18.13 1.13 19.06
N ASP A 98 16.93 1.05 19.62
CA ASP A 98 16.64 1.10 21.05
C ASP A 98 15.86 -0.15 21.49
N HIS A 99 15.45 -0.25 22.76
CA HIS A 99 14.61 -1.34 23.27
C HIS A 99 15.12 -2.78 22.97
N GLY A 100 16.44 -2.95 22.85
CA GLY A 100 17.09 -4.24 22.58
C GLY A 100 17.30 -4.54 21.10
N TYR A 101 16.89 -3.65 20.18
CA TYR A 101 17.17 -3.74 18.77
C TYR A 101 18.61 -3.33 18.47
N VAL A 102 19.27 -4.02 17.55
CA VAL A 102 20.68 -3.82 17.18
C VAL A 102 20.91 -3.57 15.69
N ALA A 103 19.83 -3.56 14.89
CA ALA A 103 19.83 -3.49 13.44
C ALA A 103 20.50 -4.71 12.75
N SER A 104 20.19 -4.90 11.47
CA SER A 104 20.57 -6.09 10.69
C SER A 104 22.09 -6.28 10.53
N ASP A 105 22.87 -5.19 10.52
CA ASP A 105 24.33 -5.26 10.38
C ASP A 105 25.00 -6.04 11.53
N ALA A 106 24.41 -6.00 12.74
CA ALA A 106 24.91 -6.75 13.88
C ALA A 106 24.79 -8.28 13.70
N CYS A 107 23.88 -8.74 12.84
CA CYS A 107 23.67 -10.16 12.56
C CYS A 107 24.69 -10.73 11.57
N ARG A 108 25.33 -9.87 10.76
CA ARG A 108 26.19 -10.28 9.63
C ARG A 108 27.43 -11.07 10.06
N GLU A 109 27.99 -10.78 11.22
CA GLU A 109 29.19 -11.43 11.75
C GLU A 109 28.98 -12.95 11.90
N CYS A 110 27.85 -13.35 12.49
CA CYS A 110 27.52 -14.75 12.75
C CYS A 110 26.68 -15.39 11.63
N HIS A 111 25.89 -14.60 10.89
CA HIS A 111 24.95 -15.09 9.87
C HIS A 111 25.20 -14.45 8.49
N PRO A 112 26.39 -14.60 7.89
CA PRO A 112 26.73 -13.91 6.64
C PRO A 112 25.86 -14.32 5.45
N GLN A 113 25.43 -15.59 5.39
CA GLN A 113 24.58 -16.10 4.30
C GLN A 113 23.15 -15.56 4.39
N ASN A 114 22.50 -15.69 5.55
CA ASN A 114 21.15 -15.16 5.76
C ASN A 114 21.11 -13.64 5.59
N HIS A 115 22.15 -12.93 6.04
CA HIS A 115 22.27 -11.50 5.80
C HIS A 115 22.39 -11.19 4.30
N ALA A 116 23.20 -11.93 3.54
CA ALA A 116 23.34 -11.70 2.10
C ALA A 116 22.01 -11.90 1.34
N THR A 117 21.28 -12.98 1.63
CA THR A 117 19.99 -13.27 0.98
C THR A 117 18.90 -12.27 1.40
N TRP A 118 18.83 -11.91 2.69
CA TRP A 118 17.97 -10.81 3.14
C TRP A 118 18.32 -9.50 2.44
N PHE A 119 19.61 -9.19 2.27
CA PHE A 119 20.06 -7.95 1.66
C PHE A 119 19.63 -7.83 0.20
N ALA A 120 19.60 -8.95 -0.52
CA ALA A 120 19.12 -9.04 -1.89
C ALA A 120 17.58 -9.06 -2.00
N SER A 121 16.85 -9.27 -0.90
CA SER A 121 15.39 -9.33 -0.89
C SER A 121 14.73 -7.95 -0.94
N TYR A 122 13.48 -7.92 -1.40
CA TYR A 122 12.69 -6.69 -1.45
C TYR A 122 12.21 -6.19 -0.09
N HIS A 123 12.14 -7.05 0.93
CA HIS A 123 11.80 -6.70 2.32
C HIS A 123 12.75 -5.65 2.91
N ARG A 124 14.07 -5.84 2.72
CA ARG A 124 15.09 -4.87 3.16
C ARG A 124 14.85 -3.49 2.56
N THR A 125 14.51 -3.45 1.28
CA THR A 125 14.46 -2.21 0.49
C THR A 125 13.11 -1.48 0.55
N MET A 126 12.17 -1.93 1.38
CA MET A 126 10.79 -1.43 1.38
C MET A 126 10.68 0.05 1.73
N THR A 127 11.44 0.55 2.71
CA THR A 127 11.68 1.98 2.89
C THR A 127 13.18 2.22 2.91
N GLN A 128 13.63 3.22 2.15
CA GLN A 128 15.03 3.60 2.12
C GLN A 128 15.19 5.11 2.27
N VAL A 129 16.34 5.53 2.80
CA VAL A 129 16.77 6.93 2.71
C VAL A 129 17.01 7.22 1.24
N ALA A 130 16.48 8.34 0.76
CA ALA A 130 16.68 8.70 -0.64
C ALA A 130 18.12 9.12 -0.88
N ASP A 131 18.74 8.44 -1.82
CA ASP A 131 20.04 8.69 -2.41
C ASP A 131 19.90 8.44 -3.92
N PRO A 132 20.59 9.19 -4.81
CA PRO A 132 20.50 8.96 -6.25
C PRO A 132 20.75 7.51 -6.68
N GLU A 133 21.56 6.73 -5.95
CA GLU A 133 21.81 5.32 -6.25
C GLU A 133 20.63 4.40 -5.89
N VAL A 134 19.71 4.86 -5.03
CA VAL A 134 18.55 4.11 -4.51
C VAL A 134 17.24 4.54 -5.17
N VAL A 135 17.18 5.78 -5.67
CA VAL A 135 16.04 6.35 -6.39
C VAL A 135 15.92 5.65 -7.75
N LEU A 136 14.80 4.97 -7.98
CA LEU A 136 14.57 4.21 -9.22
C LEU A 136 14.08 5.08 -10.37
N GLY A 137 13.39 6.18 -10.06
CA GLY A 137 12.81 7.07 -11.05
C GLY A 137 13.83 8.06 -11.62
N ASP A 138 13.61 8.45 -12.87
CA ASP A 138 14.45 9.43 -13.56
C ASP A 138 14.20 10.86 -13.03
N PHE A 139 15.28 11.54 -12.64
CA PHE A 139 15.31 12.94 -12.21
C PHE A 139 16.18 13.82 -13.14
N ASP A 140 16.45 13.41 -14.39
CA ASP A 140 17.17 14.24 -15.37
C ASP A 140 16.23 15.20 -16.12
N ASP A 141 15.93 16.34 -15.50
CA ASP A 141 15.05 17.42 -16.02
C ASP A 141 13.64 16.96 -16.46
N VAL A 142 13.09 15.96 -15.76
CA VAL A 142 11.77 15.38 -16.08
C VAL A 142 10.65 16.37 -15.74
N LYS A 143 9.69 16.53 -16.67
CA LYS A 143 8.51 17.38 -16.52
C LYS A 143 7.24 16.53 -16.44
N LEU A 144 6.51 16.68 -15.35
CA LEU A 144 5.25 15.96 -15.13
C LEU A 144 4.12 16.96 -14.93
N SER A 145 2.89 16.56 -15.28
CA SER A 145 1.71 17.39 -15.05
C SER A 145 0.52 16.54 -14.65
N GLN A 146 -0.26 17.00 -13.67
CA GLN A 146 -1.49 16.36 -13.23
C GLN A 146 -2.49 17.41 -12.73
N HIS A 147 -3.75 17.33 -13.19
CA HIS A 147 -4.82 18.26 -12.80
C HIS A 147 -4.41 19.74 -12.89
N GLY A 148 -3.67 20.11 -13.95
CA GLY A 148 -3.20 21.48 -14.17
C GLY A 148 -2.08 21.95 -13.24
N ARG A 149 -1.44 21.02 -12.50
CA ARG A 149 -0.25 21.29 -11.68
C ARG A 149 0.97 20.70 -12.36
N ASP A 150 2.00 21.52 -12.53
CA ASP A 150 3.24 21.14 -13.18
C ASP A 150 4.36 20.89 -12.17
N TYR A 151 5.14 19.85 -12.43
CA TYR A 151 6.22 19.38 -11.58
C TYR A 151 7.48 19.27 -12.44
N GLN A 152 8.63 19.66 -11.89
CA GLN A 152 9.92 19.49 -12.53
C GLN A 152 10.88 18.79 -11.58
N LEU A 153 11.45 17.69 -12.04
CA LEU A 153 12.31 16.79 -11.28
C LEU A 153 13.74 17.01 -11.76
N ARG A 154 14.66 17.26 -10.83
CA ARG A 154 16.08 17.48 -11.13
C ARG A 154 16.96 16.84 -10.07
N GLU A 155 18.03 16.19 -10.49
CA GLU A 155 19.12 15.79 -9.58
C GLU A 155 20.24 16.84 -9.60
N PHE A 156 20.67 17.29 -8.43
CA PHE A 156 21.87 18.10 -8.26
C PHE A 156 22.35 18.05 -6.80
N ASP A 157 23.65 18.24 -6.58
CA ASP A 157 24.31 18.16 -5.27
C ASP A 157 24.06 16.82 -4.55
N GLY A 158 23.94 15.72 -5.30
CA GLY A 158 23.68 14.38 -4.78
C GLY A 158 22.29 14.21 -4.16
N VAL A 159 21.31 15.01 -4.59
CA VAL A 159 19.94 14.98 -4.08
C VAL A 159 18.95 15.09 -5.24
N CYS A 160 17.89 14.29 -5.18
CA CYS A 160 16.75 14.37 -6.10
C CYS A 160 15.77 15.45 -5.61
N TRP A 161 15.50 16.45 -6.44
CA TRP A 161 14.65 17.58 -6.12
C TRP A 161 13.40 17.62 -6.98
N VAL A 162 12.31 18.12 -6.38
CA VAL A 162 11.05 18.39 -7.06
C VAL A 162 10.72 19.88 -6.91
N GLU A 163 10.50 20.55 -8.03
CA GLU A 163 9.94 21.88 -8.09
C GLU A 163 8.45 21.81 -8.45
N MET A 164 7.58 22.34 -7.59
CA MET A 164 6.12 22.19 -7.68
C MET A 164 5.37 23.39 -7.08
N PRO A 165 4.07 23.60 -7.36
CA PRO A 165 3.25 24.55 -6.61
C PRO A 165 3.29 24.25 -5.10
N ASP A 166 3.32 25.27 -4.26
CA ASP A 166 3.38 25.06 -2.81
C ASP A 166 2.20 24.21 -2.32
N PRO A 167 2.44 22.97 -1.82
CA PRO A 167 1.38 22.11 -1.34
C PRO A 167 0.70 22.64 -0.08
N ALA A 168 1.30 23.60 0.62
CA ALA A 168 0.71 24.26 1.78
C ALA A 168 -0.15 25.47 1.41
N ALA A 169 -0.12 25.94 0.16
CA ALA A 169 -0.87 27.12 -0.25
C ALA A 169 -2.37 26.83 -0.40
N ILE A 170 -3.19 27.79 0.04
CA ILE A 170 -4.64 27.74 -0.13
C ILE A 170 -4.97 27.96 -1.61
N ALA A 171 -5.74 27.04 -2.21
CA ALA A 171 -6.15 27.13 -3.60
C ALA A 171 -6.84 28.47 -3.90
N GLY A 172 -6.51 29.09 -5.04
CA GLY A 172 -7.05 30.39 -5.46
C GLY A 172 -6.35 31.62 -4.86
N THR A 173 -5.32 31.44 -4.03
CA THR A 173 -4.49 32.54 -3.53
C THR A 173 -3.27 32.77 -4.42
N ALA A 174 -2.66 33.97 -4.34
CA ALA A 174 -1.39 34.26 -5.04
C ALA A 174 -0.26 33.28 -4.61
N ALA A 175 -0.27 32.82 -3.35
CA ALA A 175 0.66 31.81 -2.87
C ALA A 175 0.53 30.47 -3.60
N ALA A 176 -0.66 30.11 -4.10
CA ALA A 176 -0.87 28.88 -4.87
C ALA A 176 -0.19 28.89 -6.25
N SER A 177 0.23 30.07 -6.73
CA SER A 177 1.03 30.21 -7.95
C SER A 177 2.55 30.19 -7.69
N GLN A 178 2.97 30.24 -6.42
CA GLN A 178 4.40 30.16 -6.08
C GLN A 178 4.88 28.72 -6.22
N ARG A 179 6.01 28.55 -6.91
CA ARG A 179 6.71 27.28 -6.99
C ARG A 179 7.69 27.17 -5.83
N VAL A 180 7.71 26.00 -5.20
CA VAL A 180 8.65 25.64 -4.14
C VAL A 180 9.48 24.48 -4.61
N GLN A 181 10.74 24.48 -4.18
CA GLN A 181 11.63 23.34 -4.35
C GLN A 181 11.63 22.50 -3.07
N ARG A 182 11.53 21.17 -3.23
CA ARG A 182 11.53 20.21 -2.13
C ARG A 182 12.46 19.04 -2.46
N PRO A 183 13.33 18.62 -1.53
CA PRO A 183 14.17 17.45 -1.73
C PRO A 183 13.37 16.18 -1.45
N ILE A 184 13.65 15.13 -2.20
CA ILE A 184 13.24 13.77 -1.84
C ILE A 184 14.22 13.27 -0.78
N VAL A 185 13.70 12.82 0.35
CA VAL A 185 14.51 12.41 1.52
C VAL A 185 14.34 10.93 1.88
N MET A 186 13.25 10.31 1.44
CA MET A 186 12.98 8.88 1.61
C MET A 186 12.19 8.34 0.43
N THR A 187 12.29 7.03 0.20
CA THR A 187 11.50 6.28 -0.76
C THR A 187 10.75 5.14 -0.08
N THR A 188 9.63 4.72 -0.66
CA THR A 188 8.89 3.52 -0.24
C THR A 188 8.49 2.70 -1.45
N GLY A 189 8.68 1.39 -1.39
CA GLY A 189 8.49 0.47 -2.50
C GLY A 189 9.80 0.15 -3.21
N SER A 190 9.89 -1.08 -3.72
CA SER A 190 11.13 -1.69 -4.20
C SER A 190 10.97 -2.37 -5.56
N HIS A 191 10.18 -3.45 -5.62
CA HIS A 191 10.13 -4.30 -6.80
C HIS A 191 9.34 -3.71 -7.98
N HIS A 192 8.08 -3.35 -7.78
CA HIS A 192 7.16 -2.99 -8.88
C HIS A 192 6.99 -1.48 -9.08
N MET A 193 7.11 -0.74 -7.97
CA MET A 193 6.80 0.68 -7.92
C MET A 193 7.56 1.33 -6.78
N GLN A 194 7.99 2.58 -6.96
CA GLN A 194 8.57 3.39 -5.90
C GLN A 194 7.80 4.71 -5.75
N ALA A 195 7.48 5.03 -4.49
CA ALA A 195 6.92 6.30 -4.04
C ALA A 195 7.99 7.14 -3.35
N TYR A 196 7.82 8.46 -3.36
CA TYR A 196 8.84 9.40 -2.95
C TYR A 196 8.31 10.38 -1.90
N TRP A 197 9.11 10.66 -0.89
CA TRP A 197 8.72 11.50 0.24
C TRP A 197 9.59 12.74 0.36
N PHE A 198 8.96 13.88 0.60
CA PHE A 198 9.64 15.14 0.86
C PHE A 198 9.26 15.71 2.24
N PRO A 199 10.15 16.48 2.89
CA PRO A 199 9.87 17.07 4.18
C PRO A 199 8.91 18.25 4.05
N THR A 200 7.95 18.37 4.98
CA THR A 200 7.06 19.55 5.00
C THR A 200 7.69 20.78 5.67
N GLY A 201 8.91 20.65 6.20
CA GLY A 201 9.57 21.66 7.03
C GLY A 201 9.07 21.68 8.49
N ALA A 202 8.10 20.83 8.84
CA ALA A 202 7.55 20.75 10.19
C ALA A 202 8.12 19.52 10.91
N ARG A 203 9.26 19.70 11.60
CA ARG A 203 10.02 18.61 12.24
C ARG A 203 10.35 17.51 11.21
N ARG A 204 10.05 16.25 11.52
CA ARG A 204 10.27 15.07 10.67
C ARG A 204 9.00 14.61 9.96
N THR A 205 8.08 15.55 9.74
CA THR A 205 6.82 15.27 9.03
C THR A 205 7.09 15.18 7.53
N LEU A 206 6.71 14.05 6.93
CA LEU A 206 6.81 13.84 5.50
C LEU A 206 5.50 14.13 4.77
N ALA A 207 5.58 14.46 3.50
CA ALA A 207 4.48 14.45 2.55
C ALA A 207 4.87 13.62 1.32
N ILE A 208 3.89 13.01 0.66
CA ILE A 208 4.13 12.17 -0.51
C ILE A 208 4.15 13.03 -1.78
N PHE A 209 5.09 12.71 -2.67
CA PHE A 209 5.09 13.19 -4.04
C PHE A 209 3.95 12.50 -4.82
N PRO A 210 3.09 13.21 -5.56
CA PRO A 210 1.86 12.63 -6.11
C PRO A 210 2.07 11.72 -7.33
N PHE A 211 3.32 11.48 -7.72
CA PHE A 211 3.69 10.51 -8.74
C PHE A 211 4.51 9.38 -8.13
N VAL A 212 4.38 8.22 -8.75
CA VAL A 212 5.14 7.01 -8.47
C VAL A 212 5.85 6.59 -9.75
N PHE A 213 6.98 5.90 -9.61
CA PHE A 213 7.71 5.35 -10.74
C PHE A 213 7.42 3.86 -10.86
N LEU A 214 7.00 3.40 -12.03
CA LEU A 214 6.80 1.98 -12.32
C LEU A 214 8.09 1.39 -12.90
N THR A 215 8.61 0.36 -12.26
CA THR A 215 9.89 -0.27 -12.67
C THR A 215 9.75 -1.10 -13.94
N GLU A 216 8.61 -1.77 -14.12
CA GLU A 216 8.35 -2.63 -15.28
C GLU A 216 8.31 -1.84 -16.60
N THR A 217 7.69 -0.66 -16.59
CA THR A 217 7.52 0.18 -17.77
C THR A 217 8.48 1.38 -17.81
N GLN A 218 9.30 1.56 -16.77
CA GLN A 218 10.25 2.67 -16.63
C GLN A 218 9.58 4.03 -16.84
N GLU A 219 8.42 4.24 -16.21
CA GLU A 219 7.62 5.45 -16.43
C GLU A 219 7.08 6.06 -15.13
N TRP A 220 6.97 7.39 -15.14
CA TRP A 220 6.30 8.14 -14.09
C TRP A 220 4.78 8.16 -14.33
N ILE A 221 4.01 7.77 -13.32
CA ILE A 221 2.55 7.87 -13.35
C ILE A 221 2.01 8.57 -12.11
N PRO A 222 0.86 9.26 -12.21
CA PRO A 222 0.14 9.70 -11.02
C PRO A 222 -0.13 8.54 -10.08
N ARG A 223 -0.01 8.75 -8.77
CA ARG A 223 -0.38 7.76 -7.74
C ARG A 223 -1.83 7.30 -7.90
N SER A 224 -2.73 8.14 -8.41
CA SER A 224 -4.12 7.77 -8.72
C SER A 224 -4.26 6.78 -9.89
N ALA A 225 -3.24 6.62 -10.71
CA ALA A 225 -3.20 5.62 -11.77
C ALA A 225 -2.57 4.30 -11.34
N ALA A 226 -1.90 4.23 -10.18
CA ALA A 226 -1.28 3.01 -9.65
C ALA A 226 -2.24 2.18 -8.79
N PHE A 227 -3.20 2.84 -8.14
CA PHE A 227 -4.22 2.20 -7.30
C PHE A 227 -5.59 2.32 -7.97
N LEU A 228 -6.47 1.34 -7.74
CA LEU A 228 -7.83 1.41 -8.27
C LEU A 228 -8.64 2.37 -7.41
N LYS A 229 -8.74 3.63 -7.82
CA LYS A 229 -9.54 4.65 -7.13
C LYS A 229 -10.14 5.65 -8.13
N PRO A 230 -11.23 6.36 -7.75
CA PRO A 230 -11.81 7.40 -8.59
C PRO A 230 -10.79 8.50 -8.91
N ASN A 231 -10.87 9.07 -10.11
CA ASN A 231 -9.95 10.09 -10.62
C ASN A 231 -10.46 11.54 -10.41
N ASP A 232 -11.43 11.74 -9.53
CA ASP A 232 -12.09 13.02 -9.27
C ASP A 232 -11.53 13.78 -8.03
N GLY A 233 -10.78 13.09 -7.16
CA GLY A 233 -10.29 13.61 -5.88
C GLY A 233 -9.16 14.66 -5.94
N GLY A 234 -8.72 15.08 -7.14
CA GLY A 234 -7.61 16.01 -7.31
C GLY A 234 -6.26 15.48 -6.81
N VAL A 235 -5.28 16.40 -6.63
CA VAL A 235 -3.93 16.05 -6.14
C VAL A 235 -3.86 16.16 -4.61
N SER A 236 -3.46 15.08 -3.94
CA SER A 236 -3.20 15.03 -2.50
C SER A 236 -1.76 14.65 -2.22
N HIS A 237 -1.15 15.33 -1.24
CA HIS A 237 0.21 15.08 -0.76
C HIS A 237 0.25 14.31 0.57
N GLU A 238 -0.91 13.84 1.06
CA GLU A 238 -1.06 12.96 2.24
C GLU A 238 -0.06 13.26 3.38
N ARG A 239 -0.04 14.51 3.87
CA ARG A 239 0.90 14.96 4.92
C ARG A 239 0.84 14.04 6.15
N GLY A 240 2.00 13.56 6.59
CA GLY A 240 2.16 12.66 7.73
C GLY A 240 1.76 11.21 7.45
N ARG A 241 1.46 10.84 6.20
CA ARG A 241 0.98 9.49 5.89
C ARG A 241 2.00 8.41 6.18
N TRP A 242 3.26 8.61 5.79
CA TRP A 242 4.34 7.68 6.13
C TRP A 242 4.47 7.54 7.65
N ASN A 243 4.55 8.68 8.35
CA ASN A 243 4.73 8.76 9.80
C ASN A 243 3.64 8.02 10.60
N SER A 244 2.38 8.10 10.13
CA SER A 244 1.22 7.62 10.89
C SER A 244 0.74 6.22 10.52
N ALA A 245 1.01 5.75 9.29
CA ALA A 245 0.52 4.45 8.81
C ALA A 245 1.57 3.64 8.07
N CYS A 246 2.26 4.19 7.06
CA CYS A 246 3.16 3.35 6.25
C CYS A 246 4.31 2.79 7.08
N SER A 247 4.84 3.55 8.05
CA SER A 247 5.91 3.08 8.93
C SER A 247 5.54 1.81 9.69
N GLN A 248 4.24 1.60 10.03
CA GLN A 248 3.77 0.43 10.79
C GLN A 248 4.11 -0.89 10.09
N CYS A 249 4.08 -0.92 8.77
CA CYS A 249 4.37 -2.12 7.98
C CYS A 249 5.64 -2.02 7.12
N HIS A 250 6.17 -0.82 6.89
CA HIS A 250 7.31 -0.58 6.00
C HIS A 250 8.55 -0.09 6.77
N SER A 251 8.69 -0.47 8.03
CA SER A 251 9.89 -0.30 8.84
C SER A 251 9.88 -1.28 10.01
N THR A 252 11.00 -1.41 10.72
CA THR A 252 11.11 -2.26 11.91
C THR A 252 10.83 -1.46 13.17
N HIS A 253 9.90 -1.94 14.00
CA HIS A 253 9.55 -1.39 15.31
C HIS A 253 9.43 0.16 15.31
N PRO A 254 8.47 0.72 14.56
CA PRO A 254 8.30 2.16 14.49
C PRO A 254 7.70 2.75 15.77
N GLN A 255 8.16 3.96 16.10
CA GLN A 255 7.58 4.85 17.09
C GLN A 255 7.05 6.08 16.34
N THR A 256 5.71 6.20 16.22
CA THR A 256 5.07 7.28 15.46
C THR A 256 5.48 8.68 15.96
N ARG A 257 5.53 8.87 17.28
CA ARG A 257 5.92 10.11 17.96
C ARG A 257 5.20 11.34 17.41
N ALA A 258 3.88 11.22 17.26
CA ALA A 258 2.98 12.30 16.92
C ALA A 258 2.99 13.39 18.02
N LEU A 259 2.95 14.64 17.58
CA LEU A 259 2.96 15.84 18.40
C LEU A 259 1.61 16.58 18.27
N PRO A 260 1.23 17.43 19.25
CA PRO A 260 -0.12 18.03 19.31
C PRO A 260 -0.55 18.88 18.12
N ARG A 261 0.40 19.38 17.30
CA ARG A 261 0.12 20.29 16.17
C ARG A 261 0.08 19.58 14.81
N GLY A 262 -0.10 18.26 14.79
CA GLY A 262 -0.05 17.47 13.56
C GLY A 262 1.36 17.45 12.96
N GLU A 263 2.35 17.34 13.83
CA GLU A 263 3.77 17.17 13.49
C GLU A 263 4.24 15.82 14.03
N TRP A 264 5.33 15.29 13.47
CA TRP A 264 5.88 14.01 13.89
C TRP A 264 7.40 14.09 14.12
N ASP A 265 7.88 13.31 15.09
CA ASP A 265 9.31 13.00 15.32
C ASP A 265 9.57 11.50 15.15
N THR A 266 8.93 10.89 14.14
CA THR A 266 8.91 9.42 13.96
C THR A 266 10.31 8.82 13.95
N ARG A 267 10.43 7.67 14.63
CA ARG A 267 11.63 6.84 14.69
C ARG A 267 11.28 5.42 14.29
N ALA A 268 12.25 4.66 13.83
CA ALA A 268 12.17 3.22 13.66
C ALA A 268 13.47 2.59 14.16
N ALA A 269 13.46 1.31 14.50
CA ALA A 269 14.71 0.59 14.76
C ALA A 269 15.57 0.53 13.48
N GLU A 270 14.92 0.30 12.33
CA GLU A 270 15.52 0.23 10.99
C GLU A 270 14.44 0.51 9.92
N PHE A 271 14.76 1.16 8.79
CA PHE A 271 13.79 1.47 7.72
C PHE A 271 13.44 0.28 6.82
N GLY A 272 14.29 -0.74 6.76
CA GLY A 272 13.93 -2.00 6.14
C GLY A 272 12.91 -2.78 6.97
N ILE A 273 12.30 -3.79 6.36
CA ILE A 273 11.89 -4.94 7.16
C ILE A 273 13.17 -5.71 7.45
N SER A 274 13.73 -5.43 8.62
CA SER A 274 15.01 -5.94 9.10
C SER A 274 14.89 -7.36 9.63
N CYS A 275 16.04 -7.97 9.97
CA CYS A 275 16.06 -9.27 10.66
C CYS A 275 15.16 -9.28 11.90
N GLU A 276 15.19 -8.20 12.69
CA GLU A 276 14.53 -8.12 13.99
C GLU A 276 13.02 -7.91 13.89
N ALA A 277 12.49 -7.56 12.71
CA ALA A 277 11.04 -7.55 12.46
C ALA A 277 10.45 -8.97 12.53
N CYS A 278 11.22 -9.98 12.12
CA CYS A 278 10.80 -11.39 12.09
C CYS A 278 11.35 -12.20 13.26
N HIS A 279 12.53 -11.84 13.79
CA HIS A 279 13.22 -12.59 14.84
C HIS A 279 13.09 -11.96 16.24
N GLY A 280 12.65 -10.71 16.32
CA GLY A 280 12.61 -9.92 17.55
C GLY A 280 13.95 -9.26 17.88
N PRO A 281 14.03 -8.51 19.00
CA PRO A 281 15.22 -7.76 19.40
C PRO A 281 16.43 -8.67 19.63
N GLY A 282 17.55 -8.39 18.94
CA GLY A 282 18.74 -9.22 18.90
C GLY A 282 19.76 -8.99 20.01
N GLN A 283 19.69 -7.87 20.75
CA GLN A 283 20.66 -7.58 21.82
C GLN A 283 20.77 -8.71 22.86
N PRO A 284 19.67 -9.26 23.41
CA PRO A 284 19.75 -10.34 24.39
C PRO A 284 20.33 -11.64 23.80
N HIS A 285 20.06 -11.91 22.52
CA HIS A 285 20.59 -13.06 21.79
C HIS A 285 22.11 -12.95 21.60
N ILE A 286 22.59 -11.79 21.15
CA ILE A 286 24.03 -11.55 21.00
C ILE A 286 24.74 -11.67 22.34
N ALA A 287 24.18 -11.09 23.41
CA ALA A 287 24.72 -11.22 24.75
C ALA A 287 24.79 -12.70 25.20
N TYR A 288 23.71 -13.46 24.99
CA TYR A 288 23.65 -14.89 25.31
C TYR A 288 24.78 -15.71 24.69
N HIS A 289 25.02 -15.54 23.38
CA HIS A 289 26.07 -16.29 22.67
C HIS A 289 27.48 -15.81 23.00
N ARG A 290 27.69 -14.48 23.15
CA ARG A 290 28.99 -13.93 23.56
C ARG A 290 29.38 -14.37 24.97
N ASP A 291 28.43 -14.34 25.91
CA ASP A 291 28.65 -14.82 27.29
C ASP A 291 28.86 -16.33 27.33
N SER A 292 28.15 -17.10 26.52
CA SER A 292 28.34 -18.57 26.43
C SER A 292 29.70 -18.95 25.84
N ALA A 293 30.22 -18.16 24.91
CA ALA A 293 31.57 -18.32 24.36
C ALA A 293 32.66 -17.91 25.36
N ALA A 294 32.42 -16.87 26.18
CA ALA A 294 33.40 -16.35 27.14
C ALA A 294 33.43 -17.14 28.47
N ASN A 295 32.31 -17.69 28.93
CA ASN A 295 32.19 -18.31 30.26
C ASN A 295 32.27 -19.84 30.23
N GLN A 296 33.26 -20.39 30.92
CA GLN A 296 33.44 -21.83 31.15
C GLN A 296 32.54 -22.38 32.28
N ASN A 297 31.86 -21.53 33.06
CA ASN A 297 30.98 -21.96 34.15
C ASN A 297 29.52 -22.13 33.64
N PRO A 298 28.98 -23.36 33.56
CA PRO A 298 27.64 -23.63 33.04
C PRO A 298 26.50 -22.98 33.85
N ALA A 299 26.73 -22.68 35.14
CA ALA A 299 25.70 -22.14 36.03
C ALA A 299 25.39 -20.65 35.82
N ALA A 300 26.20 -19.93 35.03
CA ALA A 300 26.02 -18.50 34.74
C ALA A 300 25.39 -18.21 33.36
N ARG A 301 25.06 -19.24 32.58
CA ARG A 301 24.46 -19.11 31.25
C ARG A 301 22.96 -18.89 31.38
N LEU A 302 22.37 -18.00 30.56
CA LEU A 302 20.89 -17.95 30.43
C LEU A 302 20.40 -19.35 30.02
N SER A 303 19.23 -19.74 30.50
CA SER A 303 18.73 -21.11 30.32
C SER A 303 18.35 -21.44 28.87
N SER A 304 18.13 -20.44 28.02
CA SER A 304 17.79 -20.58 26.60
C SER A 304 18.09 -19.30 25.81
N ASP A 305 18.38 -19.46 24.52
CA ASP A 305 18.49 -18.37 23.55
C ASP A 305 17.13 -17.64 23.40
N PRO A 306 17.07 -16.30 23.58
CA PRO A 306 15.82 -15.54 23.49
C PRO A 306 15.39 -15.19 22.07
N ILE A 307 16.21 -15.41 21.03
CA ILE A 307 15.82 -15.11 19.65
C ILE A 307 14.76 -16.09 19.16
N VAL A 308 13.81 -15.59 18.36
CA VAL A 308 12.77 -16.43 17.77
C VAL A 308 13.17 -16.85 16.37
N ASN A 309 13.07 -18.15 16.07
CA ASN A 309 13.02 -18.63 14.69
C ASN A 309 11.55 -18.97 14.34
N PRO A 310 10.91 -18.24 13.41
CA PRO A 310 9.53 -18.50 12.99
C PRO A 310 9.26 -19.93 12.50
N GLU A 311 10.25 -20.67 12.01
CA GLU A 311 10.10 -22.08 11.61
C GLU A 311 9.89 -23.02 12.80
N ASN A 312 10.31 -22.62 14.00
CA ASN A 312 10.18 -23.42 15.23
C ASN A 312 8.88 -23.09 16.01
N LEU A 313 8.05 -22.19 15.49
CA LEU A 313 6.78 -21.81 16.11
C LEU A 313 5.63 -22.69 15.61
N SER A 314 4.52 -22.70 16.35
CA SER A 314 3.27 -23.26 15.80
C SER A 314 2.84 -22.51 14.55
N HIS A 315 2.10 -23.16 13.64
CA HIS A 315 1.66 -22.54 12.39
C HIS A 315 0.93 -21.20 12.59
N VAL A 316 0.15 -21.08 13.67
CA VAL A 316 -0.51 -19.83 14.06
C VAL A 316 0.51 -18.74 14.41
N ARG A 317 1.44 -19.01 15.34
CA ARG A 317 2.40 -18.01 15.81
C ARG A 317 3.42 -17.65 14.72
N SER A 318 3.82 -18.63 13.91
CA SER A 318 4.66 -18.44 12.72
C SER A 318 3.99 -17.49 11.72
N SER A 319 2.73 -17.77 11.35
CA SER A 319 1.98 -16.94 10.39
C SER A 319 1.70 -15.54 10.93
N GLN A 320 1.52 -15.38 12.24
CA GLN A 320 1.35 -14.08 12.90
C GLN A 320 2.59 -13.18 12.78
N VAL A 321 3.80 -13.73 12.60
CA VAL A 321 5.00 -12.92 12.31
C VAL A 321 4.84 -12.18 10.98
N CYS A 322 4.30 -12.84 9.95
CA CYS A 322 3.98 -12.22 8.66
C CYS A 322 2.73 -11.33 8.78
N GLY A 323 1.76 -11.78 9.57
CA GLY A 323 0.49 -11.10 9.80
C GLY A 323 0.60 -9.73 10.45
N GLN A 324 1.71 -9.38 11.09
CA GLN A 324 1.94 -8.03 11.62
C GLN A 324 1.99 -6.95 10.52
N CYS A 325 2.13 -7.36 9.25
CA CYS A 325 2.09 -6.47 8.09
C CYS A 325 1.09 -6.95 7.03
N HIS A 326 1.05 -8.25 6.73
CA HIS A 326 0.21 -8.85 5.68
C HIS A 326 -1.23 -9.15 6.13
N SER A 327 -1.83 -8.26 6.92
CA SER A 327 -3.21 -8.41 7.44
C SER A 327 -4.00 -7.12 7.42
N VAL A 328 -5.32 -7.25 7.51
CA VAL A 328 -6.20 -6.12 7.80
C VAL A 328 -6.16 -5.88 9.30
N LEU A 329 -5.44 -4.84 9.73
CA LEU A 329 -5.13 -4.64 11.15
C LEU A 329 -5.24 -3.19 11.61
N THR A 330 -5.40 -3.02 12.92
CA THR A 330 -5.16 -1.77 13.64
C THR A 330 -4.42 -2.05 14.95
N LEU A 331 -3.57 -1.11 15.38
CA LEU A 331 -2.89 -1.23 16.68
C LEU A 331 -3.90 -1.16 17.84
N LYS A 332 -3.69 -2.02 18.85
CA LYS A 332 -4.51 -2.17 20.04
C LYS A 332 -3.70 -1.86 21.29
N GLY A 333 -4.27 -1.09 22.22
CA GLY A 333 -3.64 -0.71 23.48
C GLY A 333 -3.72 0.80 23.74
N ASP A 334 -2.94 1.29 24.71
CA ASP A 334 -2.87 2.72 25.03
C ASP A 334 -2.18 3.50 23.88
N PRO A 335 -2.91 4.37 23.15
CA PRO A 335 -2.33 5.13 22.05
C PRO A 335 -1.17 6.03 22.46
N SER A 336 -1.17 6.54 23.70
CA SER A 336 -0.10 7.40 24.21
C SER A 336 1.21 6.63 24.36
N ARG A 337 1.09 5.39 24.88
CA ARG A 337 2.22 4.48 25.02
C ARG A 337 2.72 4.01 23.66
N ILE A 338 1.82 3.54 22.78
CA ILE A 338 2.15 3.11 21.41
C ILE A 338 2.85 4.23 20.63
N ASN A 339 2.41 5.48 20.81
CA ASN A 339 3.02 6.62 20.14
C ASN A 339 4.51 6.80 20.47
N VAL A 340 4.95 6.43 21.68
CA VAL A 340 6.31 6.65 22.17
C VAL A 340 7.15 5.38 22.13
N GLU A 341 6.57 4.23 22.51
CA GLU A 341 7.24 2.93 22.64
C GLU A 341 7.00 2.01 21.45
N GLY A 342 6.15 2.37 20.49
CA GLY A 342 5.75 1.50 19.39
C GLY A 342 4.81 0.37 19.81
N ALA A 343 4.55 -0.56 18.89
CA ALA A 343 3.73 -1.74 19.17
C ALA A 343 4.45 -2.69 20.16
N THR A 344 3.66 -3.34 21.01
CA THR A 344 4.15 -4.30 22.02
C THR A 344 4.38 -5.70 21.44
N PHE A 345 3.87 -5.99 20.24
CA PHE A 345 4.10 -7.26 19.56
C PHE A 345 5.59 -7.58 19.47
N ARG A 346 5.94 -8.84 19.74
CA ARG A 346 7.24 -9.42 19.42
C ARG A 346 7.00 -10.76 18.73
N PRO A 347 7.81 -11.14 17.73
CA PRO A 347 7.71 -12.46 17.11
C PRO A 347 7.64 -13.57 18.15
N GLY A 348 6.76 -14.56 17.93
CA GLY A 348 6.46 -15.62 18.90
C GLY A 348 5.33 -15.31 19.89
N MET A 349 4.96 -14.04 20.09
CA MET A 349 3.77 -13.66 20.88
C MET A 349 2.47 -13.82 20.09
N ASP A 350 1.33 -13.72 20.77
CA ASP A 350 0.04 -13.60 20.09
C ASP A 350 -0.13 -12.19 19.50
N LEU A 351 -0.25 -12.11 18.18
CA LEU A 351 -0.47 -10.82 17.51
C LEU A 351 -1.75 -10.11 18.00
N ARG A 352 -2.80 -10.88 18.37
CA ARG A 352 -4.10 -10.35 18.81
C ARG A 352 -4.07 -9.63 20.18
N GLU A 353 -2.98 -9.77 20.93
CA GLU A 353 -2.77 -9.02 22.18
C GLU A 353 -2.43 -7.55 21.94
N SER A 354 -1.90 -7.22 20.76
CA SER A 354 -1.38 -5.89 20.42
C SER A 354 -1.98 -5.30 19.15
N HIS A 355 -2.74 -6.11 18.40
CA HIS A 355 -3.41 -5.70 17.16
C HIS A 355 -4.84 -6.25 17.16
N ASP A 356 -5.76 -5.45 16.66
CA ASP A 356 -7.06 -5.94 16.21
C ASP A 356 -6.90 -6.42 14.76
N LEU A 357 -7.12 -7.72 14.54
CA LEU A 357 -7.10 -8.34 13.21
C LEU A 357 -8.53 -8.46 12.71
N TRP A 358 -8.84 -7.72 11.65
CA TRP A 358 -10.21 -7.52 11.17
C TRP A 358 -10.61 -8.58 10.14
N GLN A 359 -11.78 -9.18 10.36
CA GLN A 359 -12.46 -10.05 9.41
C GLN A 359 -13.86 -9.48 9.16
N LEU A 360 -14.37 -9.56 7.92
CA LEU A 360 -15.61 -8.87 7.53
C LEU A 360 -16.83 -9.25 8.39
N HIS A 361 -16.94 -10.52 8.78
CA HIS A 361 -18.09 -11.06 9.51
C HIS A 361 -17.80 -11.34 11.00
N SER A 362 -16.77 -10.72 11.59
CA SER A 362 -16.47 -10.89 13.02
C SER A 362 -17.46 -10.13 13.91
N SER A 363 -17.56 -10.53 15.19
CA SER A 363 -18.35 -9.83 16.21
C SER A 363 -17.93 -8.37 16.35
N GLU A 364 -16.63 -8.11 16.38
CA GLU A 364 -16.04 -6.80 16.56
C GLU A 364 -16.33 -5.89 15.36
N MET A 365 -16.29 -6.45 14.14
CA MET A 365 -16.67 -5.72 12.93
C MET A 365 -18.15 -5.35 12.95
N ASN A 366 -19.03 -6.26 13.38
CA ASN A 366 -20.45 -5.97 13.53
C ASN A 366 -20.70 -4.86 14.55
N GLU A 367 -19.97 -4.84 15.66
CA GLU A 367 -20.03 -3.75 16.65
C GLU A 367 -19.56 -2.41 16.07
N LEU A 368 -18.45 -2.39 15.32
CA LEU A 368 -17.98 -1.18 14.62
C LEU A 368 -19.03 -0.62 13.67
N LEU A 369 -19.73 -1.49 12.94
CA LEU A 369 -20.80 -1.09 12.03
C LEU A 369 -22.01 -0.50 12.76
N GLN A 370 -22.20 -0.77 14.06
CA GLN A 370 -23.26 -0.11 14.83
C GLN A 370 -22.93 1.36 15.14
N ASN A 371 -21.66 1.78 15.09
CA ASN A 371 -21.27 3.16 15.32
C ASN A 371 -21.59 4.05 14.11
N GLU A 372 -22.71 4.78 14.19
CA GLU A 372 -23.21 5.65 13.12
C GLU A 372 -22.20 6.71 12.66
N SER A 373 -21.31 7.19 13.55
CA SER A 373 -20.35 8.24 13.21
C SER A 373 -19.24 7.77 12.24
N ILE A 374 -18.98 6.46 12.19
CA ILE A 374 -17.92 5.87 11.35
C ILE A 374 -18.46 4.81 10.38
N ARG A 375 -19.74 4.44 10.47
CA ARG A 375 -20.36 3.36 9.69
C ARG A 375 -20.05 3.46 8.21
N ASP A 376 -20.30 4.61 7.59
CA ASP A 376 -20.09 4.79 6.15
C ASP A 376 -18.62 4.61 5.74
N ARG A 377 -17.70 5.10 6.58
CA ARG A 377 -16.25 4.91 6.36
C ARG A 377 -15.86 3.43 6.48
N VAL A 378 -16.41 2.73 7.47
CA VAL A 378 -16.15 1.29 7.66
C VAL A 378 -16.72 0.49 6.49
N VAL A 379 -17.95 0.76 6.07
CA VAL A 379 -18.58 0.12 4.89
C VAL A 379 -17.76 0.34 3.63
N SER A 380 -17.33 1.58 3.38
CA SER A 380 -16.49 1.91 2.22
C SER A 380 -15.15 1.19 2.27
N THR A 381 -14.51 1.13 3.44
CA THR A 381 -13.22 0.43 3.63
C THR A 381 -13.38 -1.07 3.43
N ASN A 382 -14.44 -1.66 3.99
CA ASN A 382 -14.75 -3.08 3.88
C ASN A 382 -15.01 -3.49 2.43
N ARG A 383 -15.82 -2.72 1.69
CA ARG A 383 -16.06 -2.97 0.26
C ARG A 383 -14.76 -2.91 -0.57
N GLY A 384 -13.82 -2.06 -0.15
CA GLY A 384 -12.51 -1.93 -0.77
C GLY A 384 -11.50 -3.01 -0.37
N THR A 385 -11.77 -3.79 0.68
CA THR A 385 -10.82 -4.77 1.26
C THR A 385 -11.28 -6.21 1.08
N PHE A 386 -12.59 -6.45 1.15
CA PHE A 386 -13.22 -7.76 1.12
C PHE A 386 -14.30 -7.83 0.03
N TYR A 387 -14.45 -9.01 -0.56
CA TYR A 387 -15.69 -9.43 -1.20
C TYR A 387 -16.80 -9.57 -0.13
N SER A 388 -18.06 -9.60 -0.55
CA SER A 388 -19.21 -9.61 0.38
C SER A 388 -19.27 -10.86 1.28
N ASP A 389 -18.58 -11.93 0.90
CA ASP A 389 -18.45 -13.19 1.66
C ASP A 389 -17.21 -13.24 2.57
N GLY A 390 -16.48 -12.12 2.71
CA GLY A 390 -15.33 -11.97 3.59
C GLY A 390 -13.99 -12.39 2.98
N VAL A 391 -13.96 -12.91 1.75
CA VAL A 391 -12.70 -13.19 1.04
C VAL A 391 -12.00 -11.87 0.75
N VAL A 392 -10.68 -11.82 0.98
CA VAL A 392 -9.87 -10.64 0.72
C VAL A 392 -9.81 -10.36 -0.79
N ARG A 393 -9.96 -9.08 -1.19
CA ARG A 393 -9.92 -8.65 -2.60
C ARG A 393 -8.74 -7.74 -2.95
N VAL A 394 -7.81 -7.52 -2.03
CA VAL A 394 -6.61 -6.69 -2.20
C VAL A 394 -5.36 -7.40 -1.71
N SER A 395 -4.20 -7.09 -2.30
CA SER A 395 -2.90 -7.65 -1.88
C SER A 395 -2.40 -7.07 -0.56
N GLY A 396 -1.34 -7.67 -0.03
CA GLY A 396 -0.74 -7.27 1.25
C GLY A 396 -1.62 -7.63 2.45
N ARG A 397 -2.54 -8.58 2.28
CA ARG A 397 -3.56 -9.02 3.26
C ARG A 397 -3.67 -10.55 3.30
N GLU A 398 -2.61 -11.23 2.87
CA GLU A 398 -2.58 -12.68 2.66
C GLU A 398 -2.76 -13.47 3.96
N TYR A 399 -2.31 -12.97 5.12
CA TYR A 399 -2.56 -13.63 6.40
C TYR A 399 -4.06 -13.61 6.75
N THR A 400 -4.74 -12.48 6.55
CA THR A 400 -6.20 -12.37 6.76
C THR A 400 -6.96 -13.38 5.90
N ALA A 401 -6.50 -13.62 4.67
CA ALA A 401 -7.06 -14.62 3.78
C ALA A 401 -6.71 -16.06 4.24
N LEU A 402 -5.43 -16.32 4.55
CA LEU A 402 -4.92 -17.62 5.00
C LEU A 402 -5.64 -18.11 6.27
N GLU A 403 -5.87 -17.23 7.24
CA GLU A 403 -6.57 -17.53 8.50
C GLU A 403 -8.01 -18.05 8.26
N GLN A 404 -8.62 -17.69 7.12
CA GLN A 404 -9.94 -18.20 6.73
C GLN A 404 -9.89 -19.55 6.00
N SER A 405 -8.70 -20.00 5.57
CA SER A 405 -8.57 -21.23 4.79
C SER A 405 -8.80 -22.49 5.63
N GLY A 406 -9.33 -23.54 5.00
CA GLY A 406 -9.44 -24.84 5.66
C GLY A 406 -8.08 -25.43 6.05
N CYS A 407 -7.04 -25.14 5.27
CA CYS A 407 -5.67 -25.58 5.49
C CYS A 407 -5.06 -24.99 6.78
N PHE A 408 -5.39 -23.74 7.11
CA PHE A 408 -4.99 -23.10 8.36
C PHE A 408 -5.90 -23.50 9.52
N GLN A 409 -7.22 -23.48 9.33
CA GLN A 409 -8.17 -23.72 10.42
C GLN A 409 -8.25 -25.17 10.90
N ARG A 410 -8.00 -26.13 10.00
CA ARG A 410 -8.11 -27.58 10.28
C ARG A 410 -6.80 -28.33 10.10
N GLY A 411 -5.79 -27.69 9.52
CA GLY A 411 -4.45 -28.23 9.35
C GLY A 411 -3.42 -27.42 10.14
N GLU A 412 -2.16 -27.49 9.71
CA GLU A 412 -1.06 -26.75 10.31
C GLU A 412 -0.31 -25.89 9.27
N MET A 413 -1.02 -25.47 8.23
CA MET A 413 -0.41 -24.65 7.18
C MET A 413 -0.04 -23.26 7.72
N SER A 414 1.14 -22.79 7.37
CA SER A 414 1.61 -21.43 7.67
C SER A 414 2.16 -20.75 6.42
N CYS A 415 2.51 -19.47 6.53
CA CYS A 415 3.23 -18.78 5.44
C CYS A 415 4.51 -19.53 5.05
N LEU A 416 5.23 -20.08 6.04
CA LEU A 416 6.47 -20.83 5.85
C LEU A 416 6.27 -22.26 5.35
N SER A 417 5.03 -22.71 5.16
CA SER A 417 4.78 -23.94 4.39
C SER A 417 5.20 -23.76 2.94
N CYS A 418 5.02 -22.55 2.37
CA CYS A 418 5.34 -22.25 0.97
C CYS A 418 6.50 -21.25 0.79
N HIS A 419 6.63 -20.27 1.69
CA HIS A 419 7.67 -19.25 1.61
C HIS A 419 8.92 -19.62 2.41
N GLN A 420 10.06 -19.07 1.98
CA GLN A 420 11.35 -19.17 2.64
C GLN A 420 12.06 -17.81 2.55
N LEU A 421 12.33 -17.20 3.70
CA LEU A 421 12.78 -15.80 3.79
C LEU A 421 14.31 -15.64 3.65
N HIS A 422 15.04 -16.76 3.65
CA HIS A 422 16.47 -16.82 3.35
C HIS A 422 16.70 -17.91 2.30
N GLN A 423 17.21 -17.52 1.13
CA GLN A 423 17.44 -18.47 0.03
C GLN A 423 18.31 -19.63 0.51
N ALA A 424 17.82 -20.85 0.30
CA ALA A 424 18.57 -22.04 0.66
C ALA A 424 19.81 -22.19 -0.24
N ALA A 425 20.88 -22.78 0.30
CA ALA A 425 22.14 -22.94 -0.43
C ALA A 425 22.03 -23.87 -1.65
N ASP A 426 21.01 -24.73 -1.69
CA ASP A 426 20.70 -25.64 -2.80
C ASP A 426 19.70 -25.05 -3.82
N ASP A 427 19.20 -23.84 -3.57
CA ASP A 427 18.37 -23.11 -4.51
C ASP A 427 19.21 -22.46 -5.61
N THR A 428 19.07 -22.97 -6.83
CA THR A 428 19.91 -22.57 -7.98
C THR A 428 19.47 -21.30 -8.69
N ARG A 429 18.34 -20.69 -8.26
CA ARG A 429 17.85 -19.44 -8.83
C ARG A 429 18.81 -18.28 -8.54
N SER A 430 18.75 -17.24 -9.39
CA SER A 430 19.41 -15.98 -9.06
C SER A 430 18.72 -15.31 -7.86
N ASP A 431 19.46 -14.52 -7.08
CA ASP A 431 18.91 -13.76 -5.95
C ASP A 431 17.68 -12.93 -6.35
N LYS A 432 17.69 -12.38 -7.57
CA LYS A 432 16.60 -11.56 -8.12
C LYS A 432 15.34 -12.41 -8.36
N ASP A 433 15.49 -13.60 -8.93
CA ASP A 433 14.36 -14.48 -9.23
C ASP A 433 13.78 -15.06 -7.94
N TRP A 434 14.63 -15.43 -6.97
CA TRP A 434 14.18 -15.86 -5.65
C TRP A 434 13.47 -14.74 -4.87
N ALA A 435 14.04 -13.53 -4.86
CA ALA A 435 13.49 -12.39 -4.12
C ALA A 435 12.10 -11.96 -4.60
N ASN A 436 11.71 -12.30 -5.84
CA ASN A 436 10.44 -11.95 -6.43
C ASN A 436 9.22 -12.46 -5.64
N ASP A 437 9.28 -13.71 -5.18
CA ASP A 437 8.19 -14.38 -4.47
C ASP A 437 8.61 -15.00 -3.13
N GLN A 438 9.92 -15.18 -2.92
CA GLN A 438 10.50 -15.89 -1.79
C GLN A 438 9.82 -17.25 -1.54
N LEU A 439 9.37 -17.93 -2.59
CA LEU A 439 8.81 -19.27 -2.52
C LEU A 439 9.94 -20.30 -2.39
N LYS A 440 9.65 -21.42 -1.73
CA LYS A 440 10.51 -22.61 -1.79
C LYS A 440 10.51 -23.19 -3.20
N PRO A 441 11.58 -23.85 -3.65
CA PRO A 441 11.59 -24.57 -4.93
C PRO A 441 10.43 -25.56 -5.08
N SER A 442 10.09 -26.28 -4.01
CA SER A 442 8.96 -27.21 -3.95
C SER A 442 7.57 -26.54 -4.00
N SER A 443 7.51 -25.20 -4.01
CA SER A 443 6.26 -24.44 -3.94
C SER A 443 5.90 -23.74 -5.24
N TYR A 444 6.68 -23.89 -6.31
CA TYR A 444 6.31 -23.38 -7.64
C TYR A 444 5.19 -24.17 -8.32
N GLY A 445 5.05 -25.44 -7.99
CA GLY A 445 4.06 -26.34 -8.59
C GLY A 445 3.19 -27.02 -7.54
N ASN A 446 2.47 -28.05 -7.98
CA ASN A 446 1.51 -28.78 -7.16
C ASN A 446 2.13 -29.48 -5.94
N ASP A 447 3.46 -29.63 -5.92
CA ASP A 447 4.18 -30.25 -4.81
C ASP A 447 3.90 -29.56 -3.47
N ALA A 448 3.55 -28.27 -3.41
CA ALA A 448 3.13 -27.64 -2.15
C ALA A 448 1.79 -28.18 -1.62
N CYS A 449 0.87 -28.52 -2.53
CA CYS A 449 -0.43 -29.08 -2.17
C CYS A 449 -0.29 -30.58 -1.86
N LEU A 450 0.48 -31.30 -2.67
CA LEU A 450 0.62 -32.75 -2.61
C LEU A 450 1.39 -33.26 -1.38
N GLN A 451 1.96 -32.38 -0.56
CA GLN A 451 2.52 -32.74 0.76
C GLN A 451 1.44 -33.24 1.72
N CYS A 452 0.21 -32.71 1.56
CA CYS A 452 -0.93 -33.03 2.41
C CYS A 452 -2.08 -33.71 1.64
N HIS A 453 -2.10 -33.57 0.32
CA HIS A 453 -3.16 -34.07 -0.56
C HIS A 453 -2.66 -35.26 -1.39
N ASP A 454 -3.40 -36.37 -1.37
CA ASP A 454 -2.99 -37.61 -2.06
C ASP A 454 -2.93 -37.45 -3.59
N GLN A 455 -1.75 -37.65 -4.18
CA GLN A 455 -1.53 -37.45 -5.61
C GLN A 455 -2.37 -38.38 -6.51
N GLN A 456 -2.73 -39.59 -6.05
CA GLN A 456 -3.55 -40.49 -6.85
C GLN A 456 -4.99 -39.98 -6.93
N GLN A 457 -5.52 -39.50 -5.81
CA GLN A 457 -6.82 -38.85 -5.73
C GLN A 457 -6.86 -37.55 -6.54
N TYR A 458 -5.82 -36.71 -6.44
CA TYR A 458 -5.75 -35.38 -7.05
C TYR A 458 -4.95 -35.36 -8.37
N SER A 459 -5.26 -36.30 -9.26
CA SER A 459 -4.63 -36.48 -10.58
C SER A 459 -5.35 -35.70 -11.70
N THR A 460 -5.05 -35.99 -12.97
CA THR A 460 -5.82 -35.47 -14.12
C THR A 460 -7.29 -35.91 -14.09
N ALA A 461 -7.62 -36.98 -13.38
CA ALA A 461 -9.00 -37.37 -13.14
C ALA A 461 -9.74 -36.38 -12.23
N HIS A 462 -9.02 -35.70 -11.33
CA HIS A 462 -9.57 -34.64 -10.50
C HIS A 462 -9.56 -33.29 -11.22
N THR A 463 -8.45 -32.93 -11.88
CA THR A 463 -8.33 -31.61 -12.52
C THR A 463 -9.09 -31.51 -13.84
N HIS A 464 -9.41 -32.64 -14.49
CA HIS A 464 -10.01 -32.71 -15.83
C HIS A 464 -9.20 -31.95 -16.91
N HIS A 465 -7.91 -31.73 -16.64
CA HIS A 465 -6.96 -31.08 -17.53
C HIS A 465 -5.81 -32.02 -17.90
N ALA A 466 -5.13 -31.73 -19.00
CA ALA A 466 -3.91 -32.45 -19.38
C ALA A 466 -2.81 -32.19 -18.34
N ALA A 467 -2.06 -33.23 -17.96
CA ALA A 467 -1.15 -33.21 -16.81
C ALA A 467 -0.11 -32.08 -16.82
N ASP A 468 0.33 -31.68 -18.01
CA ASP A 468 1.34 -30.65 -18.26
C ASP A 468 0.74 -29.27 -18.57
N SER A 469 -0.58 -29.14 -18.57
CA SER A 469 -1.26 -27.86 -18.81
C SER A 469 -1.35 -27.00 -17.55
N SER A 470 -1.47 -25.68 -17.74
CA SER A 470 -1.73 -24.73 -16.64
C SER A 470 -3.01 -25.05 -15.87
N GLY A 471 -3.99 -25.71 -16.48
CA GLY A 471 -5.22 -26.16 -15.82
C GLY A 471 -5.01 -27.30 -14.81
N SER A 472 -3.92 -28.07 -14.94
CA SER A 472 -3.55 -29.08 -13.93
C SER A 472 -2.78 -28.49 -12.75
N ASN A 473 -2.49 -27.18 -12.74
CA ASN A 473 -1.89 -26.52 -11.58
C ASN A 473 -2.96 -26.22 -10.51
N CYS A 474 -2.85 -26.82 -9.33
CA CYS A 474 -3.78 -26.68 -8.20
C CYS A 474 -4.07 -25.21 -7.87
N TYR A 475 -3.06 -24.35 -7.98
CA TYR A 475 -3.18 -22.93 -7.65
C TYR A 475 -4.16 -22.20 -8.56
N ASN A 476 -4.29 -22.58 -9.83
CA ASN A 476 -5.14 -21.87 -10.77
C ASN A 476 -6.63 -22.02 -10.47
N CYS A 477 -7.02 -23.13 -9.83
CA CYS A 477 -8.40 -23.36 -9.37
C CYS A 477 -8.60 -22.95 -7.91
N HIS A 478 -7.68 -23.33 -7.03
CA HIS A 478 -7.86 -23.18 -5.58
C HIS A 478 -7.31 -21.86 -5.01
N MET A 479 -6.38 -21.21 -5.72
CA MET A 479 -5.82 -19.91 -5.36
C MET A 479 -5.92 -18.93 -6.56
N PRO A 480 -7.14 -18.66 -7.06
CA PRO A 480 -7.32 -17.86 -8.26
C PRO A 480 -6.87 -16.42 -8.05
N HIS A 481 -6.57 -15.72 -9.15
CA HIS A 481 -6.10 -14.33 -9.13
C HIS A 481 -7.24 -13.34 -8.89
N THR A 482 -7.80 -13.33 -7.67
CA THR A 482 -8.98 -12.53 -7.30
C THR A 482 -8.66 -11.37 -6.35
N ALA A 483 -7.39 -11.17 -5.98
CA ALA A 483 -6.95 -10.01 -5.21
C ALA A 483 -6.25 -8.99 -6.11
N TYR A 484 -6.67 -7.73 -6.08
CA TYR A 484 -6.04 -6.63 -6.83
C TYR A 484 -4.84 -6.07 -6.05
N GLY A 485 -3.73 -5.82 -6.73
CA GLY A 485 -2.59 -5.10 -6.15
C GLY A 485 -1.66 -4.52 -7.20
N LEU A 486 -1.26 -3.26 -7.06
CA LEU A 486 -0.27 -2.59 -7.92
C LEU A 486 -0.47 -2.83 -9.45
N LEU A 487 -1.69 -2.64 -9.95
CA LEU A 487 -2.08 -2.90 -11.35
C LEU A 487 -1.95 -4.38 -11.79
N LYS A 488 -1.88 -5.30 -10.84
CA LYS A 488 -1.77 -6.74 -11.02
C LYS A 488 -2.90 -7.46 -10.29
N ALA A 489 -3.08 -8.73 -10.64
CA ALA A 489 -3.91 -9.65 -9.89
C ALA A 489 -3.01 -10.64 -9.15
N ILE A 490 -3.32 -10.90 -7.89
CA ILE A 490 -2.56 -11.72 -6.95
C ILE A 490 -3.41 -12.92 -6.55
N ARG A 491 -2.74 -14.07 -6.34
CA ARG A 491 -3.38 -15.31 -5.90
C ARG A 491 -4.03 -15.13 -4.54
N ASN A 492 -5.27 -15.59 -4.42
CA ASN A 492 -6.00 -15.53 -3.17
C ASN A 492 -5.56 -16.63 -2.21
N HIS A 493 -5.19 -16.25 -0.99
CA HIS A 493 -4.70 -17.17 0.04
C HIS A 493 -5.81 -17.75 0.94
N THR A 494 -7.10 -17.48 0.66
CA THR A 494 -8.20 -18.18 1.33
C THR A 494 -8.27 -19.66 0.94
N ILE A 495 -7.63 -20.05 -0.18
CA ILE A 495 -7.53 -21.43 -0.69
C ILE A 495 -8.89 -22.15 -0.66
N SER A 496 -9.73 -21.84 -1.65
CA SER A 496 -11.12 -22.30 -1.71
C SER A 496 -11.34 -23.40 -2.74
N ILE A 497 -12.41 -24.17 -2.58
CA ILE A 497 -12.93 -25.02 -3.65
C ILE A 497 -13.71 -24.13 -4.62
N PRO A 498 -13.51 -24.23 -5.95
CA PRO A 498 -14.31 -23.50 -6.93
C PRO A 498 -15.81 -23.72 -6.70
N ASP A 499 -16.57 -22.63 -6.57
CA ASP A 499 -18.01 -22.66 -6.35
C ASP A 499 -18.61 -21.42 -7.03
N LEU A 500 -19.23 -21.65 -8.20
CA LEU A 500 -19.77 -20.56 -9.00
C LEU A 500 -20.93 -19.83 -8.29
N LYS A 501 -21.75 -20.54 -7.52
CA LYS A 501 -22.87 -19.93 -6.79
C LYS A 501 -22.36 -18.95 -5.75
N ARG A 502 -21.31 -19.33 -5.02
CA ARG A 502 -20.63 -18.46 -4.07
C ARG A 502 -19.94 -17.28 -4.76
N ASP A 503 -19.22 -17.52 -5.84
CA ASP A 503 -18.50 -16.47 -6.57
C ASP A 503 -19.46 -15.42 -7.17
N LEU A 504 -20.60 -15.85 -7.73
CA LEU A 504 -21.63 -14.94 -8.25
C LEU A 504 -22.29 -14.11 -7.16
N ALA A 505 -22.61 -14.70 -6.01
CA ALA A 505 -23.18 -13.97 -4.87
C ALA A 505 -22.21 -12.90 -4.32
N ALA A 506 -20.91 -13.11 -4.52
CA ALA A 506 -19.85 -12.20 -4.11
C ALA A 506 -19.39 -11.21 -5.19
N ASP A 507 -19.96 -11.29 -6.41
CA ASP A 507 -19.47 -10.60 -7.62
C ASP A 507 -17.95 -10.78 -7.83
N ARG A 508 -17.46 -11.99 -7.57
CA ARG A 508 -16.05 -12.36 -7.67
C ARG A 508 -15.77 -13.11 -8.97
N PRO A 509 -14.67 -12.81 -9.70
CA PRO A 509 -14.27 -13.60 -10.85
C PRO A 509 -13.97 -15.05 -10.45
N ASN A 510 -14.72 -16.01 -11.01
CA ASN A 510 -14.49 -17.43 -10.75
C ASN A 510 -13.20 -17.92 -11.44
N ALA A 511 -12.64 -19.03 -10.94
CA ALA A 511 -11.37 -19.56 -11.44
C ALA A 511 -11.46 -20.05 -12.89
N CYS A 512 -12.56 -20.72 -13.27
CA CYS A 512 -12.70 -21.36 -14.59
C CYS A 512 -12.67 -20.32 -15.71
N ASN A 513 -13.49 -19.27 -15.60
CA ASN A 513 -13.59 -18.22 -16.61
C ASN A 513 -12.40 -17.23 -16.58
N GLN A 514 -11.41 -17.42 -15.71
CA GLN A 514 -10.13 -16.70 -15.79
C GLN A 514 -9.18 -17.33 -16.82
N CYS A 515 -9.27 -18.64 -17.08
CA CYS A 515 -8.57 -19.27 -18.20
C CYS A 515 -9.49 -19.39 -19.43
N HIS A 516 -10.74 -19.80 -19.20
CA HIS A 516 -11.78 -19.99 -20.20
C HIS A 516 -12.58 -18.70 -20.43
N LEU A 517 -11.86 -17.66 -20.84
CA LEU A 517 -12.37 -16.31 -21.10
C LEU A 517 -13.50 -16.30 -22.16
N ASP A 518 -13.53 -17.27 -23.06
CA ASP A 518 -14.51 -17.41 -24.14
C ASP A 518 -15.77 -18.20 -23.77
N LYS A 519 -15.91 -18.64 -22.51
CA LYS A 519 -17.02 -19.45 -22.02
C LYS A 519 -17.97 -18.65 -21.13
N THR A 520 -19.24 -19.09 -21.12
CA THR A 520 -20.31 -18.49 -20.31
C THR A 520 -20.24 -18.98 -18.85
N LEU A 521 -21.01 -18.36 -17.97
CA LEU A 521 -21.12 -18.83 -16.58
C LEU A 521 -21.93 -20.13 -16.50
N LYS A 522 -22.90 -20.32 -17.41
CA LYS A 522 -23.61 -21.61 -17.57
C LYS A 522 -22.66 -22.75 -17.92
N TRP A 523 -21.70 -22.52 -18.83
CA TRP A 523 -20.67 -23.52 -19.11
C TRP A 523 -19.90 -23.93 -17.85
N THR A 524 -19.51 -22.95 -17.02
CA THR A 524 -18.82 -23.23 -15.76
C THR A 524 -19.73 -23.99 -14.78
N ALA A 525 -21.00 -23.60 -14.65
CA ALA A 525 -21.97 -24.28 -13.79
C ALA A 525 -22.11 -25.76 -14.17
N ASP A 526 -22.29 -26.04 -15.46
CA ASP A 526 -22.53 -27.38 -16.01
C ASP A 526 -21.35 -28.31 -15.71
N TYR A 527 -20.12 -27.84 -15.92
CA TYR A 527 -18.92 -28.63 -15.66
C TYR A 527 -18.65 -28.83 -14.16
N LEU A 528 -18.88 -27.81 -13.32
CA LEU A 528 -18.77 -27.98 -11.87
C LEU A 528 -19.81 -28.98 -11.33
N ASN A 529 -21.01 -28.99 -11.90
CA ASN A 529 -22.03 -29.96 -11.56
C ASN A 529 -21.69 -31.37 -12.06
N GLU A 530 -21.34 -31.51 -13.33
CA GLU A 530 -21.03 -32.79 -13.96
C GLU A 530 -19.84 -33.49 -13.28
N TRP A 531 -18.77 -32.75 -12.99
CA TRP A 531 -17.53 -33.32 -12.47
C TRP A 531 -17.53 -33.51 -10.96
N TYR A 532 -18.15 -32.59 -10.21
CA TYR A 532 -18.01 -32.53 -8.75
C TYR A 532 -19.34 -32.50 -7.99
N ALA A 533 -20.48 -32.59 -8.69
CA ALA A 533 -21.81 -32.46 -8.11
C ALA A 533 -22.03 -31.16 -7.33
N ILE A 534 -21.35 -30.07 -7.72
CA ILE A 534 -21.56 -28.74 -7.16
C ILE A 534 -22.87 -28.18 -7.71
N GLU A 535 -23.70 -27.60 -6.83
CA GLU A 535 -25.02 -27.09 -7.19
C GLU A 535 -24.92 -25.93 -8.20
N GLU A 536 -25.67 -26.01 -9.29
CA GLU A 536 -25.76 -24.92 -10.25
C GLU A 536 -26.50 -23.71 -9.63
N PRO A 537 -26.01 -22.48 -9.82
CA PRO A 537 -26.75 -21.29 -9.44
C PRO A 537 -27.89 -20.99 -10.43
N ASP A 538 -28.86 -20.18 -9.98
CA ASP A 538 -29.83 -19.57 -10.90
C ASP A 538 -29.11 -18.54 -11.77
N LEU A 539 -29.08 -18.78 -13.09
CA LEU A 539 -28.43 -17.91 -14.07
C LEU A 539 -29.44 -17.19 -14.94
N ASP A 540 -29.22 -15.89 -15.15
CA ASP A 540 -30.00 -15.13 -16.13
C ASP A 540 -29.56 -15.44 -17.58
N ALA A 541 -30.28 -14.87 -18.55
CA ALA A 541 -29.98 -15.07 -19.96
C ALA A 541 -28.60 -14.53 -20.36
N GLU A 542 -28.14 -13.42 -19.77
CA GLU A 542 -26.82 -12.86 -20.09
C GLU A 542 -25.72 -13.78 -19.59
N GLN A 543 -25.83 -14.27 -18.36
CA GLN A 543 -24.89 -15.20 -17.75
C GLN A 543 -24.87 -16.57 -18.45
N SER A 544 -25.97 -16.94 -19.09
CA SER A 544 -26.10 -18.18 -19.86
C SER A 544 -25.55 -18.07 -21.29
N GLU A 545 -25.66 -16.89 -21.92
CA GLU A 545 -25.39 -16.71 -23.34
C GLU A 545 -24.09 -15.94 -23.64
N VAL A 546 -23.61 -15.11 -22.71
CA VAL A 546 -22.44 -14.24 -22.89
C VAL A 546 -21.29 -14.75 -22.02
N ALA A 547 -20.08 -14.69 -22.56
CA ALA A 547 -18.91 -15.13 -21.84
C ALA A 547 -18.71 -14.34 -20.53
N GLY A 548 -18.35 -15.02 -19.44
CA GLY A 548 -18.23 -14.40 -18.11
C GLY A 548 -17.25 -13.23 -18.10
N SER A 549 -16.12 -13.38 -18.82
CA SER A 549 -15.10 -12.35 -18.95
C SER A 549 -15.62 -11.06 -19.62
N ILE A 550 -16.54 -11.19 -20.58
CA ILE A 550 -17.16 -10.07 -21.29
C ILE A 550 -18.15 -9.34 -20.37
N LEU A 551 -18.90 -10.08 -19.54
CA LEU A 551 -19.79 -9.48 -18.54
C LEU A 551 -18.99 -8.69 -17.49
N TRP A 552 -17.92 -9.29 -16.93
CA TRP A 552 -17.05 -8.60 -15.98
C TRP A 552 -16.42 -7.33 -16.57
N LEU A 553 -15.96 -7.40 -17.83
CA LEU A 553 -15.30 -6.28 -18.49
C LEU A 553 -16.26 -5.14 -18.86
N LEU A 554 -17.46 -5.46 -19.37
CA LEU A 554 -18.38 -4.44 -19.91
C LEU A 554 -19.34 -3.87 -18.86
N LYS A 555 -19.82 -4.69 -17.91
CA LYS A 555 -20.82 -4.26 -16.93
C LYS A 555 -20.43 -4.43 -15.46
N GLY A 556 -19.33 -5.14 -15.16
CA GLY A 556 -18.86 -5.30 -13.78
C GLY A 556 -18.41 -3.99 -13.13
N ASP A 557 -18.24 -4.01 -11.81
CA ASP A 557 -17.66 -2.91 -11.05
C ASP A 557 -16.21 -2.61 -11.50
N ALA A 558 -15.61 -1.52 -11.00
CA ALA A 558 -14.26 -1.12 -11.43
C ALA A 558 -13.19 -2.20 -11.19
N ALA A 559 -13.36 -3.06 -10.19
CA ALA A 559 -12.40 -4.12 -9.85
C ALA A 559 -12.58 -5.31 -10.78
N ASN A 560 -13.82 -5.69 -11.09
CA ASN A 560 -14.12 -6.71 -12.09
C ASN A 560 -13.60 -6.32 -13.46
N ARG A 561 -13.72 -5.04 -13.85
CA ARG A 561 -13.11 -4.54 -15.09
C ARG A 561 -11.58 -4.58 -15.03
N ALA A 562 -10.98 -4.21 -13.91
CA ALA A 562 -9.52 -4.30 -13.71
C ALA A 562 -9.01 -5.75 -13.78
N MET A 563 -9.69 -6.69 -13.12
CA MET A 563 -9.34 -8.11 -13.12
C MET A 563 -9.54 -8.71 -14.51
N ALA A 564 -10.70 -8.51 -15.15
CA ALA A 564 -10.95 -9.02 -16.50
C ALA A 564 -9.92 -8.47 -17.51
N ALA A 565 -9.59 -7.18 -17.43
CA ALA A 565 -8.55 -6.58 -18.25
C ALA A 565 -7.18 -7.23 -18.00
N TRP A 566 -6.82 -7.46 -16.74
CA TRP A 566 -5.56 -8.13 -16.37
C TRP A 566 -5.52 -9.55 -16.93
N THR A 567 -6.58 -10.32 -16.73
CA THR A 567 -6.67 -11.73 -17.12
C THR A 567 -6.59 -11.90 -18.64
N MET A 568 -7.14 -10.99 -19.44
CA MET A 568 -6.98 -11.01 -20.90
C MET A 568 -5.52 -10.81 -21.36
N GLY A 569 -4.65 -10.27 -20.49
CA GLY A 569 -3.21 -10.15 -20.71
C GLY A 569 -2.39 -11.30 -20.12
N TRP A 570 -3.01 -12.22 -19.37
CA TRP A 570 -2.32 -13.32 -18.72
C TRP A 570 -2.04 -14.46 -19.71
N SER A 571 -0.79 -14.93 -19.75
CA SER A 571 -0.31 -15.93 -20.72
C SER A 571 -1.12 -17.22 -20.72
N ASP A 572 -1.48 -17.74 -19.55
CA ASP A 572 -2.19 -19.01 -19.44
C ASP A 572 -3.63 -18.88 -19.97
N ALA A 573 -4.28 -17.75 -19.71
CA ALA A 573 -5.61 -17.46 -20.24
C ALA A 573 -5.59 -17.29 -21.76
N GLN A 574 -4.57 -16.61 -22.30
CA GLN A 574 -4.37 -16.48 -23.75
C GLN A 574 -4.09 -17.83 -24.42
N ALA A 575 -3.33 -18.71 -23.78
CA ALA A 575 -3.04 -20.04 -24.30
C ALA A 575 -4.31 -20.92 -24.36
N VAL A 576 -5.25 -20.73 -23.43
CA VAL A 576 -6.49 -21.53 -23.32
C VAL A 576 -7.61 -20.97 -24.20
N SER A 577 -7.87 -19.66 -24.16
CA SER A 577 -9.00 -19.04 -24.87
C SER A 577 -8.63 -18.34 -26.17
N GLY A 578 -7.37 -18.46 -26.61
CA GLY A 578 -6.85 -17.73 -27.76
C GLY A 578 -6.47 -16.28 -27.42
N ASN A 579 -5.90 -15.56 -28.39
CA ASN A 579 -5.41 -14.19 -28.22
C ASN A 579 -5.73 -13.27 -29.43
N ASP A 580 -6.71 -13.66 -30.25
CA ASP A 580 -7.12 -12.96 -31.47
C ASP A 580 -8.34 -12.05 -31.24
N TRP A 581 -9.20 -12.33 -30.27
CA TRP A 581 -10.49 -11.68 -30.11
C TRP A 581 -10.53 -10.52 -29.08
N GLN A 582 -9.56 -10.44 -28.16
CA GLN A 582 -9.63 -9.57 -26.97
C GLN A 582 -9.46 -8.08 -27.28
N SER A 583 -8.78 -7.75 -28.38
CA SER A 583 -8.28 -6.39 -28.66
C SER A 583 -9.38 -5.33 -28.68
N ILE A 584 -10.54 -5.63 -29.26
CA ILE A 584 -11.70 -4.72 -29.33
C ILE A 584 -12.36 -4.47 -27.97
N TYR A 585 -12.26 -5.42 -27.04
CA TYR A 585 -12.81 -5.29 -25.69
C TYR A 585 -11.88 -4.46 -24.81
N LEU A 586 -10.58 -4.79 -24.83
CA LEU A 586 -9.57 -4.03 -24.10
C LEU A 586 -9.45 -2.59 -24.62
N ALA A 587 -9.62 -2.35 -25.92
CA ALA A 587 -9.61 -0.99 -26.48
C ALA A 587 -10.69 -0.08 -25.86
N GLN A 588 -11.87 -0.63 -25.52
CA GLN A 588 -12.93 0.16 -24.87
C GLN A 588 -12.51 0.66 -23.49
N LEU A 589 -11.71 -0.13 -22.77
CA LEU A 589 -11.22 0.23 -21.43
C LEU A 589 -10.18 1.36 -21.44
N LEU A 590 -9.63 1.74 -22.59
CA LEU A 590 -8.82 2.96 -22.69
C LEU A 590 -9.64 4.23 -22.39
N ASN A 591 -10.98 4.14 -22.36
CA ASN A 591 -11.88 5.20 -21.93
C ASN A 591 -12.50 4.98 -20.55
N ASP A 592 -12.07 3.97 -19.77
CA ASP A 592 -12.60 3.73 -18.44
C ASP A 592 -12.38 4.94 -17.50
N PRO A 593 -13.31 5.32 -16.60
CA PRO A 593 -13.08 6.44 -15.68
C PRO A 593 -11.90 6.22 -14.71
N TYR A 594 -11.49 4.97 -14.46
CA TYR A 594 -10.36 4.63 -13.61
C TYR A 594 -9.06 4.57 -14.42
N LEU A 595 -8.10 5.41 -14.07
CA LEU A 595 -6.80 5.43 -14.74
C LEU A 595 -6.07 4.08 -14.64
N ALA A 596 -6.17 3.40 -13.50
CA ALA A 596 -5.61 2.07 -13.30
C ALA A 596 -6.14 1.03 -14.30
N VAL A 597 -7.45 1.07 -14.63
CA VAL A 597 -8.04 0.17 -15.62
C VAL A 597 -7.48 0.45 -17.02
N ARG A 598 -7.26 1.73 -17.37
CA ARG A 598 -6.61 2.10 -18.65
C ARG A 598 -5.17 1.60 -18.72
N MET A 599 -4.42 1.69 -17.62
CA MET A 599 -3.05 1.21 -17.53
C MET A 599 -2.97 -0.32 -17.71
N ILE A 600 -3.87 -1.06 -17.05
CA ILE A 600 -3.98 -2.51 -17.19
C ILE A 600 -4.36 -2.88 -18.63
N ALA A 601 -5.37 -2.19 -19.20
CA ALA A 601 -5.81 -2.43 -20.57
C ALA A 601 -4.68 -2.19 -21.58
N ARG A 602 -3.86 -1.15 -21.42
CA ARG A 602 -2.66 -0.95 -22.24
C ARG A 602 -1.73 -2.16 -22.17
N ARG A 603 -1.37 -2.61 -20.96
CA ARG A 603 -0.44 -3.74 -20.79
C ARG A 603 -0.99 -5.00 -21.45
N SER A 604 -2.27 -5.31 -21.24
CA SER A 604 -2.91 -6.47 -21.84
C SER A 604 -3.03 -6.38 -23.36
N LEU A 605 -3.29 -5.19 -23.91
CA LEU A 605 -3.26 -4.96 -25.36
C LEU A 605 -1.87 -5.22 -25.93
N GLN A 606 -0.81 -4.75 -25.27
CA GLN A 606 0.57 -4.92 -25.73
C GLN A 606 1.06 -6.38 -25.64
N ALA A 607 0.39 -7.22 -24.84
CA ALA A 607 0.65 -8.66 -24.81
C ALA A 607 0.03 -9.41 -26.01
N LEU A 608 -0.90 -8.80 -26.76
CA LEU A 608 -1.54 -9.45 -27.90
C LEU A 608 -0.68 -9.40 -29.17
N PRO A 609 -0.79 -10.41 -30.05
CA PRO A 609 -0.03 -10.46 -31.30
C PRO A 609 -0.13 -9.17 -32.14
N GLY A 610 1.04 -8.59 -32.42
CA GLY A 610 1.18 -7.41 -33.27
C GLY A 610 0.72 -6.08 -32.65
N LEU A 611 0.33 -6.05 -31.38
CA LEU A 611 0.00 -4.82 -30.67
C LEU A 611 1.09 -4.35 -29.71
N ALA A 612 2.16 -5.12 -29.52
CA ALA A 612 3.29 -4.78 -28.65
C ALA A 612 3.90 -3.39 -28.95
N ASP A 613 4.10 -3.08 -30.23
CA ASP A 613 4.71 -1.82 -30.68
C ASP A 613 3.70 -0.66 -30.84
N LEU A 614 2.40 -0.92 -30.60
CA LEU A 614 1.39 0.12 -30.73
C LEU A 614 1.59 1.16 -29.62
N LYS A 615 1.80 2.42 -30.02
CA LYS A 615 1.93 3.54 -29.07
C LYS A 615 0.56 3.86 -28.47
N ILE A 616 0.32 3.37 -27.25
CA ILE A 616 -0.90 3.62 -26.49
C ILE A 616 -0.57 4.53 -25.31
N LYS A 617 -1.22 5.70 -25.24
CA LYS A 617 -1.09 6.65 -24.13
C LYS A 617 -2.33 6.60 -23.22
N PRO A 618 -2.42 5.67 -22.26
CA PRO A 618 -3.62 5.46 -21.44
C PRO A 618 -3.97 6.68 -20.57
N LEU A 619 -2.98 7.51 -20.24
CA LEU A 619 -3.14 8.75 -19.49
C LEU A 619 -3.15 10.00 -20.38
N GLY A 620 -3.09 9.83 -21.71
CA GLY A 620 -3.13 10.91 -22.68
C GLY A 620 -4.53 11.50 -22.84
N SER A 621 -4.63 12.52 -23.71
CA SER A 621 -5.89 13.16 -24.08
C SER A 621 -6.89 12.19 -24.72
N ASP A 622 -8.18 12.58 -24.74
CA ASP A 622 -9.23 11.78 -25.37
C ASP A 622 -8.97 11.53 -26.86
N SER A 623 -8.32 12.47 -27.54
CA SER A 623 -7.89 12.31 -28.94
C SER A 623 -6.82 11.22 -29.07
N GLU A 624 -5.77 11.26 -28.26
CA GLU A 624 -4.68 10.28 -28.31
C GLU A 624 -5.18 8.86 -28.00
N ARG A 625 -6.09 8.71 -27.03
CA ARG A 625 -6.71 7.42 -26.74
C ARG A 625 -7.65 6.99 -27.88
N GLY A 626 -8.41 7.93 -28.45
CA GLY A 626 -9.25 7.68 -29.61
C GLY A 626 -8.47 7.24 -30.86
N ASP A 627 -7.27 7.78 -31.08
CA ASP A 627 -6.38 7.35 -32.17
C ASP A 627 -5.92 5.90 -32.00
N ALA A 628 -5.53 5.52 -30.79
CA ALA A 628 -5.16 4.14 -30.47
C ALA A 628 -6.35 3.18 -30.68
N ILE A 629 -7.55 3.54 -30.20
CA ILE A 629 -8.77 2.75 -30.37
C ILE A 629 -9.10 2.56 -31.86
N ARG A 630 -9.07 3.64 -32.66
CA ARG A 630 -9.29 3.56 -34.11
C ARG A 630 -8.28 2.66 -34.81
N SER A 631 -7.01 2.72 -34.40
CA SER A 631 -5.95 1.88 -34.97
C SER A 631 -6.19 0.40 -34.68
N ILE A 632 -6.61 0.06 -33.46
CA ILE A 632 -6.96 -1.31 -33.05
C ILE A 632 -8.18 -1.81 -33.86
N ILE A 633 -9.23 -0.98 -33.99
CA ILE A 633 -10.42 -1.34 -34.79
C ILE A 633 -10.08 -1.51 -36.28
N ALA A 634 -9.22 -0.66 -36.83
CA ALA A 634 -8.80 -0.77 -38.23
C ALA A 634 -8.07 -2.10 -38.49
N ARG A 635 -7.23 -2.53 -37.53
CA ARG A 635 -6.55 -3.83 -37.57
C ARG A 635 -7.52 -4.99 -37.43
N TRP A 636 -8.43 -4.93 -36.45
CA TRP A 636 -9.49 -5.92 -36.26
C TRP A 636 -10.25 -6.21 -37.56
N ASN A 637 -10.59 -5.16 -38.30
CA ASN A 637 -11.35 -5.28 -39.54
C ASN A 637 -10.56 -5.94 -40.69
N GLN A 638 -9.23 -6.03 -40.59
CA GLN A 638 -8.36 -6.66 -41.60
C GLN A 638 -8.06 -8.13 -41.28
N GLU A 639 -8.14 -8.53 -40.02
CA GLU A 639 -7.85 -9.87 -39.54
C GLU A 639 -9.10 -10.77 -39.65
N HIS A 640 -8.94 -12.09 -39.72
CA HIS A 640 -10.08 -13.01 -39.70
C HIS A 640 -10.33 -13.53 -38.30
N HIS A 641 -11.57 -13.39 -37.81
CA HIS A 641 -11.97 -13.83 -36.48
C HIS A 641 -13.04 -14.91 -36.56
N THR A 642 -12.87 -15.96 -35.76
CA THR A 642 -13.85 -17.04 -35.67
C THR A 642 -15.12 -16.53 -35.02
N ALA A 643 -16.27 -16.84 -35.61
CA ALA A 643 -17.57 -16.49 -35.03
C ALA A 643 -17.74 -17.21 -33.67
N ASN A 644 -18.01 -16.43 -32.63
CA ASN A 644 -18.31 -16.94 -31.30
C ASN A 644 -19.44 -16.10 -30.67
N PRO A 645 -20.66 -16.65 -30.58
CA PRO A 645 -21.80 -15.94 -30.02
C PRO A 645 -21.62 -15.50 -28.56
N ALA A 646 -20.92 -16.29 -27.74
CA ALA A 646 -20.65 -15.97 -26.34
C ALA A 646 -19.70 -14.76 -26.20
N LEU A 647 -18.78 -14.63 -27.15
CA LEU A 647 -17.93 -13.45 -27.31
C LEU A 647 -18.60 -12.33 -28.09
N LEU A 648 -19.91 -12.41 -28.38
CA LEU A 648 -20.63 -11.39 -29.17
C LEU A 648 -20.02 -11.13 -30.56
N ILE A 649 -19.32 -12.12 -31.13
CA ILE A 649 -18.71 -12.07 -32.46
C ILE A 649 -19.55 -12.93 -33.41
N GLY A 650 -20.12 -12.30 -34.43
CA GLY A 650 -20.81 -12.94 -35.53
C GLY A 650 -19.86 -13.34 -36.67
N PRO A 651 -20.39 -13.91 -37.77
CA PRO A 651 -19.61 -14.23 -38.96
C PRO A 651 -18.89 -13.00 -39.53
N THR A 652 -17.76 -13.22 -40.22
CA THR A 652 -17.02 -12.17 -40.96
C THR A 652 -16.67 -10.94 -40.11
N ASN A 653 -16.13 -11.16 -38.90
CA ASN A 653 -15.73 -10.11 -37.94
C ASN A 653 -16.86 -9.21 -37.43
N ALA A 654 -18.12 -9.59 -37.64
CA ALA A 654 -19.27 -8.77 -37.26
C ALA A 654 -19.46 -8.76 -35.74
N VAL A 655 -18.95 -7.73 -35.07
CA VAL A 655 -19.16 -7.53 -33.63
C VAL A 655 -20.60 -7.09 -33.38
N LYS A 656 -21.29 -7.69 -32.39
CA LYS A 656 -22.66 -7.31 -31.99
C LYS A 656 -22.67 -6.01 -31.17
N THR A 657 -22.27 -4.89 -31.78
CA THR A 657 -22.11 -3.57 -31.13
C THR A 657 -23.32 -3.13 -30.32
N LYS A 658 -24.55 -3.30 -30.85
CA LYS A 658 -25.79 -2.98 -30.10
C LYS A 658 -25.91 -3.74 -28.78
N ARG A 659 -25.44 -4.98 -28.72
CA ARG A 659 -25.46 -5.80 -27.50
C ARG A 659 -24.38 -5.34 -26.52
N ILE A 660 -23.18 -5.03 -27.03
CA ILE A 660 -22.09 -4.43 -26.23
C ILE A 660 -22.56 -3.12 -25.59
N ASP A 661 -23.13 -2.20 -26.38
CA ASP A 661 -23.64 -0.91 -25.88
C ASP A 661 -24.73 -1.10 -24.81
N ALA A 662 -25.59 -2.12 -24.97
CA ALA A 662 -26.63 -2.43 -23.99
C ALA A 662 -26.05 -2.98 -22.67
N LEU A 663 -24.96 -3.75 -22.72
CA LEU A 663 -24.26 -4.23 -21.53
C LEU A 663 -23.53 -3.07 -20.83
N MET A 664 -22.82 -2.23 -21.57
CA MET A 664 -22.10 -1.08 -21.01
C MET A 664 -23.01 -0.07 -20.32
N LYS A 665 -24.26 0.08 -20.77
CA LYS A 665 -25.26 0.92 -20.08
C LYS A 665 -25.68 0.38 -18.72
N GLN A 666 -25.40 -0.89 -18.43
CA GLN A 666 -25.67 -1.55 -17.15
C GLN A 666 -24.41 -1.60 -16.26
N ARG A 667 -23.33 -0.91 -16.64
CA ARG A 667 -22.08 -0.93 -15.90
C ARG A 667 -22.27 -0.46 -14.47
N ASP A 668 -21.74 -1.22 -13.51
CA ASP A 668 -21.64 -0.74 -12.13
C ASP A 668 -20.57 0.36 -12.04
N ASP A 669 -21.07 1.59 -11.97
CA ASP A 669 -20.30 2.82 -11.81
C ASP A 669 -20.25 3.28 -10.35
N THR A 670 -20.63 2.43 -9.40
CA THR A 670 -20.48 2.78 -7.99
C THR A 670 -19.01 3.05 -7.67
N PRO A 671 -18.67 4.21 -7.08
CA PRO A 671 -17.30 4.53 -6.74
C PRO A 671 -16.67 3.48 -5.83
N MET A 672 -15.46 3.05 -6.17
CA MET A 672 -14.72 2.05 -5.43
C MET A 672 -13.25 2.43 -5.32
N ALA A 673 -12.69 2.27 -4.13
CA ALA A 673 -11.27 2.40 -3.89
C ALA A 673 -10.74 1.06 -3.36
N LEU A 674 -9.83 0.44 -4.12
CA LEU A 674 -9.01 -0.66 -3.63
C LEU A 674 -7.63 -0.06 -3.31
N THR A 675 -7.38 0.12 -2.01
CA THR A 675 -6.12 0.64 -1.51
C THR A 675 -5.53 -0.38 -0.55
N GLU A 676 -4.34 -0.84 -0.90
CA GLU A 676 -3.46 -1.67 -0.06
C GLU A 676 -3.00 -0.98 1.22
#